data_AF-A0A1Y4ESJ2-F1
#
_entry.id   AF-A0A1Y4ESJ2-F1
#
_cell.length_a   1.000
_cell.length_b   1.000
_cell.length_c   1.000
_cell.angle_alpha   90.00
_cell.angle_beta   90.00
_cell.angle_gamma   90.00
#
_symmetry.space_group_name_H-M   'P 1'
#
loop_
_entity.id
_entity.type
_entity.pdbx_description
1 polymer ?
#
loop_
_entity_poly.entity_id
_entity_poly.type
_entity_poly.pdbx_seq_one_letter_code
_entity_poly.pdbx_strand_id
1 'polypeptide(L)'
;MKGKRFYILTLFAILLLSCTDDTFNGQKHESGELVKVTNLVFSVDKADSKDIALARADSYSEVNSVTLFAFSGGQLEKTFDLTSNDYVQTSNEDERTRKFMINTSLTITTGTKTFYAIANGATATYWENCLDELKGITDEDEFKSHLFNLNAYYRTEHNLPLIPSIPLMGGETDNVTITANGNGGGTATGIIKVVRPMAQVTFNIHTDYRDQRTGRSCTFTPENYYLYSVASQSPVIAMDGNDLGTQNDAREYYNARAYAVPAAVNDVSSFTIFVPENIQNEIAGLTSYEDRDKWTGDKGAESADKTWTNAPQNSTYIVITGQYVETAADGSYINQGSTSYTIHLGDFSGRQYGNFSVERNVRYTYTMRVQGVNSIIVEAQTEGKEDQPGAEGDIIGSETASQVFDLDCHYEQAYVEYDLTDIADRLKEQGVTTVDDELIGNSFILKSSTPFAPNTGYIAPYTLDPSGQNEAQNTVGMDYKWIYFLSQEQEDAISVYPGDECKDNVYKGKYLLNPYQLCVSLGKLTGRIIVGDNWNTLQSVAEDLHIELVQEYDYGDSEYHYIARFTAFIDEYCYETNPVTSQPVTWADFTNKNDRTMLIASHIYNEGDGNSTYATARTAFIQRSIQTFYNSDMANSIDAMGVETYCENRPISLGFSINDHYQDAGDPDNANNGRENMLQLTDCLSMDWSKVLSVYQDGYSPDENYTYNGYFASTSSNWRTHKIDKPLNTSQSYYIHNPYVSPAYYACLSRNRDLNGNGKIDDNEVRWYLPACNQYLRMNIGTDAMSEASRLFLGNRADITSGYPQDFYDEGSIYYTSTNTTSVKQILWAAEIGAYGDYNGERSGLVRCVRNLPNGDFQADNVGDEALGKSSYTLKQKNSGSQNYIFDFSDWLDQDIYREPFYGSYPSHTEDEDGNRLPSGFVVARYSVGEQGGRRKATDYADYKSNIWNRQDANNNPCANYSEDGGAYEWRVPNLREMMAMSTQAELLGLMEVSRLTNYVNENVSRYFIIATDFSGRGNEREGFVFQIQRHNTNGSYPEKTGFITTESENDYIYVRCVRDMTEEDLNGASEVNQ
;
A
#
# COMPACT_ATOMS: atom_id res chain seq x y z
N MET A 1 -30.90 -0.04 86.55
CA MET A 1 -31.51 -0.91 87.58
C MET A 1 -31.88 -2.24 86.93
N LYS A 2 -31.31 -3.31 87.49
CA LYS A 2 -31.64 -4.75 87.47
C LYS A 2 -32.70 -5.30 86.48
N GLY A 3 -32.31 -6.40 85.82
CA GLY A 3 -33.18 -7.57 85.55
C GLY A 3 -33.09 -8.13 84.14
N LYS A 4 -32.02 -8.83 83.77
CA LYS A 4 -31.88 -10.32 83.76
C LYS A 4 -32.29 -10.99 82.43
N ARG A 5 -31.24 -11.47 81.75
CA ARG A 5 -31.16 -12.56 80.76
C ARG A 5 -31.95 -13.81 81.21
N PHE A 6 -32.48 -14.63 80.28
CA PHE A 6 -32.26 -16.09 80.24
C PHE A 6 -32.75 -16.73 78.89
N TYR A 7 -31.78 -17.21 78.11
CA TYR A 7 -31.70 -18.43 77.26
C TYR A 7 -32.65 -18.75 76.08
N ILE A 8 -32.02 -18.66 74.90
CA ILE A 8 -31.95 -19.61 73.76
C ILE A 8 -32.24 -21.09 74.12
N LEU A 9 -33.08 -21.80 73.36
CA LEU A 9 -32.68 -23.03 72.62
C LEU A 9 -33.80 -23.64 71.73
N THR A 10 -33.35 -24.00 70.51
CA THR A 10 -33.82 -25.06 69.60
C THR A 10 -34.91 -24.78 68.55
N LEU A 11 -34.43 -24.19 67.45
CA LEU A 11 -34.61 -24.53 66.03
C LEU A 11 -35.38 -25.82 65.64
N PHE A 12 -36.14 -25.65 64.54
CA PHE A 12 -36.32 -26.48 63.34
C PHE A 12 -37.61 -27.29 63.12
N ALA A 13 -37.98 -27.27 61.84
CA ALA A 13 -38.99 -28.07 61.12
C ALA A 13 -40.39 -27.44 60.95
N ILE A 14 -40.47 -26.56 59.94
CA ILE A 14 -41.37 -26.63 58.77
C ILE A 14 -42.84 -27.00 59.07
N LEU A 15 -43.75 -26.01 58.94
CA LEU A 15 -44.97 -26.09 58.12
C LEU A 15 -45.88 -24.84 58.30
N LEU A 16 -46.32 -24.31 57.15
CA LEU A 16 -47.57 -23.55 56.88
C LEU A 16 -47.62 -22.03 57.10
N LEU A 17 -47.46 -21.30 55.99
CA LEU A 17 -48.48 -20.48 55.32
C LEU A 17 -49.72 -20.07 56.15
N SER A 18 -49.94 -18.76 56.36
CA SER A 18 -51.01 -17.98 55.68
C SER A 18 -51.14 -16.54 56.22
N CYS A 19 -51.30 -15.63 55.26
CA CYS A 19 -51.81 -14.25 55.20
C CYS A 19 -52.16 -13.45 56.47
N THR A 20 -51.74 -12.17 56.48
CA THR A 20 -52.65 -11.00 56.35
C THR A 20 -51.88 -9.76 55.88
N ASP A 21 -52.43 -9.09 54.87
CA ASP A 21 -52.05 -7.79 54.31
C ASP A 21 -52.10 -6.64 55.33
N ASP A 22 -51.35 -5.56 55.08
CA ASP A 22 -52.02 -4.26 54.88
C ASP A 22 -51.14 -3.17 54.22
N THR A 23 -51.74 -2.59 53.17
CA THR A 23 -51.72 -1.19 52.71
C THR A 23 -50.47 -0.56 52.06
N PHE A 24 -50.58 -0.44 50.72
CA PHE A 24 -49.90 0.56 49.88
C PHE A 24 -50.93 1.60 49.40
N ASN A 25 -50.55 2.88 49.37
CA ASN A 25 -51.31 3.95 48.73
C ASN A 25 -50.34 4.85 47.94
N GLY A 26 -50.62 5.05 46.65
CA GLY A 26 -50.23 6.29 45.95
C GLY A 26 -49.13 6.24 44.89
N GLN A 27 -49.22 5.37 43.88
CA GLN A 27 -49.15 5.68 42.44
C GLN A 27 -49.19 4.35 41.67
N LYS A 28 -50.33 4.08 41.00
CA LYS A 28 -50.45 2.91 40.12
C LYS A 28 -49.65 3.20 38.85
N HIS A 29 -48.45 2.63 38.73
CA HIS A 29 -48.03 2.14 37.42
C HIS A 29 -48.95 0.96 37.09
N GLU A 30 -49.59 0.98 35.93
CA GLU A 30 -50.29 -0.19 35.41
C GLU A 30 -49.25 -1.30 35.15
N SER A 31 -48.98 -2.12 36.17
CA SER A 31 -48.12 -3.29 36.03
C SER A 31 -48.91 -4.34 35.25
N GLY A 32 -48.59 -4.50 33.97
CA GLY A 32 -49.19 -5.53 33.12
C GLY A 32 -48.94 -6.94 33.66
N GLU A 33 -49.82 -7.87 33.31
CA GLU A 33 -49.65 -9.30 33.57
C GLU A 33 -48.35 -9.81 32.93
N LEU A 34 -47.57 -10.64 33.67
CA LEU A 34 -46.35 -11.28 33.16
C LEU A 34 -46.70 -12.43 32.23
N VAL A 35 -46.24 -12.39 30.98
CA VAL A 35 -46.59 -13.36 29.93
C VAL A 35 -45.35 -13.87 29.19
N LYS A 36 -45.47 -15.05 28.56
CA LYS A 36 -44.47 -15.63 27.65
C LYS A 36 -44.81 -15.32 26.19
N VAL A 37 -43.89 -14.70 25.47
CA VAL A 37 -44.03 -14.27 24.07
C VAL A 37 -43.04 -15.03 23.19
N THR A 38 -43.52 -15.53 22.04
CA THR A 38 -42.72 -16.33 21.08
C THR A 38 -42.91 -15.87 19.63
N ASN A 39 -43.44 -14.66 19.40
CA ASN A 39 -43.81 -14.19 18.06
C ASN A 39 -43.30 -12.77 17.77
N LEU A 40 -42.33 -12.28 18.56
CA LEU A 40 -41.70 -10.99 18.35
C LEU A 40 -40.82 -11.06 17.08
N VAL A 41 -40.87 -10.01 16.28
CA VAL A 41 -40.17 -9.95 14.99
C VAL A 41 -39.22 -8.76 14.96
N PHE A 42 -38.00 -8.98 14.50
CA PHE A 42 -37.08 -7.92 14.12
C PHE A 42 -36.76 -7.98 12.63
N SER A 43 -36.36 -6.86 12.05
CA SER A 43 -36.03 -6.74 10.63
C SER A 43 -34.71 -6.02 10.40
N VAL A 44 -33.98 -6.47 9.38
CA VAL A 44 -32.75 -5.83 8.89
C VAL A 44 -32.97 -5.36 7.48
N ASP A 45 -32.84 -4.06 7.26
CA ASP A 45 -32.99 -3.44 5.95
C ASP A 45 -31.66 -3.41 5.19
N LYS A 46 -31.74 -3.55 3.87
CA LYS A 46 -30.63 -3.24 2.98
C LYS A 46 -30.32 -1.73 3.08
N ALA A 47 -29.04 -1.37 3.15
CA ALA A 47 -28.63 0.04 3.16
C ALA A 47 -29.18 0.78 1.93
N ASP A 48 -29.73 1.98 2.15
CA ASP A 48 -30.25 2.82 1.08
C ASP A 48 -29.11 3.29 0.18
N SER A 49 -29.32 3.18 -1.13
CA SER A 49 -28.31 3.52 -2.15
C SER A 49 -28.58 4.91 -2.69
N LYS A 50 -27.61 5.81 -2.56
CA LYS A 50 -27.62 7.12 -3.21
C LYS A 50 -26.68 7.06 -4.41
N ASP A 51 -27.16 6.50 -5.53
CA ASP A 51 -26.34 6.22 -6.73
C ASP A 51 -26.36 7.33 -7.78
N ILE A 52 -25.19 7.60 -8.37
CA ILE A 52 -25.03 8.08 -9.76
C ILE A 52 -24.31 6.95 -10.54
N ALA A 53 -25.09 5.93 -10.96
CA ALA A 53 -24.80 4.78 -11.88
C ALA A 53 -23.43 4.05 -11.74
N LEU A 54 -23.32 2.74 -11.45
CA LEU A 54 -23.95 1.53 -12.00
C LEU A 54 -23.86 0.39 -10.95
N ALA A 55 -24.91 -0.43 -10.86
CA ALA A 55 -25.10 -1.46 -9.82
C ALA A 55 -24.46 -2.83 -10.13
N ARG A 56 -23.96 -3.54 -9.10
CA ARG A 56 -24.51 -4.82 -8.57
C ARG A 56 -23.53 -5.51 -7.58
N ALA A 57 -23.90 -5.51 -6.30
CA ALA A 57 -23.72 -6.61 -5.35
C ALA A 57 -24.60 -6.32 -4.11
N ASP A 58 -25.79 -6.91 -4.07
CA ASP A 58 -26.76 -6.80 -2.98
C ASP A 58 -26.39 -7.79 -1.85
N SER A 59 -25.41 -7.48 -0.98
CA SER A 59 -25.14 -8.33 0.19
C SER A 59 -25.87 -7.83 1.45
N TYR A 60 -26.49 -8.76 2.19
CA TYR A 60 -27.04 -8.50 3.52
C TYR A 60 -25.98 -8.79 4.59
N SER A 61 -26.01 -8.10 5.73
CA SER A 61 -25.11 -8.37 6.86
C SER A 61 -25.59 -9.59 7.67
N GLU A 62 -24.73 -10.58 7.93
CA GLU A 62 -25.09 -11.74 8.76
C GLU A 62 -25.44 -11.33 10.20
N VAL A 63 -26.46 -11.96 10.79
CA VAL A 63 -26.89 -11.74 12.18
C VAL A 63 -26.61 -13.03 12.94
N ASN A 64 -25.66 -12.99 13.87
CA ASN A 64 -25.20 -14.14 14.64
C ASN A 64 -25.73 -14.10 16.08
N SER A 65 -25.86 -12.92 16.66
CA SER A 65 -26.44 -12.69 17.99
C SER A 65 -27.26 -11.41 18.02
N VAL A 66 -28.24 -11.31 18.93
CA VAL A 66 -29.08 -10.13 19.14
C VAL A 66 -29.32 -9.92 20.63
N THR A 67 -29.09 -8.71 21.13
CA THR A 67 -29.52 -8.29 22.47
C THR A 67 -30.71 -7.34 22.35
N LEU A 68 -31.81 -7.65 23.03
CA LEU A 68 -32.99 -6.78 23.07
C LEU A 68 -33.07 -6.03 24.40
N PHE A 69 -33.38 -4.74 24.34
CA PHE A 69 -33.62 -3.87 25.50
C PHE A 69 -35.09 -3.43 25.46
N ALA A 70 -35.88 -3.82 26.46
CA ALA A 70 -37.29 -3.51 26.55
C ALA A 70 -37.55 -2.42 27.60
N PHE A 71 -38.05 -1.27 27.16
CA PHE A 71 -38.40 -0.14 28.01
C PHE A 71 -39.91 -0.06 28.22
N SER A 72 -40.32 0.33 29.43
CA SER A 72 -41.71 0.60 29.76
C SER A 72 -41.83 1.86 30.60
N GLY A 73 -42.52 2.87 30.06
CA GLY A 73 -42.67 4.16 30.74
C GLY A 73 -41.34 4.90 30.92
N GLY A 74 -40.42 4.81 29.95
CA GLY A 74 -39.12 5.47 29.97
C GLY A 74 -38.04 4.77 30.80
N GLN A 75 -38.31 3.56 31.31
CA GLN A 75 -37.37 2.80 32.16
C GLN A 75 -37.16 1.39 31.64
N LEU A 76 -35.93 0.89 31.74
CA LEU A 76 -35.54 -0.46 31.32
C LEU A 76 -36.28 -1.50 32.19
N GLU A 77 -37.14 -2.29 31.55
CA GLU A 77 -37.84 -3.39 32.21
C GLU A 77 -37.00 -4.67 32.18
N LYS A 78 -36.43 -4.99 31.00
CA LYS A 78 -35.71 -6.25 30.81
C LYS A 78 -34.80 -6.25 29.59
N THR A 79 -33.74 -7.05 29.66
CA THR A 79 -32.85 -7.38 28.55
C THR A 79 -32.96 -8.86 28.16
N PHE A 80 -32.77 -9.16 26.88
CA PHE A 80 -32.78 -10.53 26.35
C PHE A 80 -31.59 -10.75 25.42
N ASP A 81 -30.71 -11.68 25.76
CA ASP A 81 -29.59 -12.10 24.91
C ASP A 81 -30.02 -13.32 24.06
N LEU A 82 -29.90 -13.21 22.74
CA LEU A 82 -30.35 -14.22 21.76
C LEU A 82 -29.21 -14.63 20.83
N THR A 83 -29.17 -15.91 20.51
CA THR A 83 -28.22 -16.51 19.55
C THR A 83 -28.95 -16.91 18.26
N SER A 84 -28.21 -17.29 17.21
CA SER A 84 -28.79 -17.78 15.95
C SER A 84 -29.77 -18.96 16.08
N ASN A 85 -29.72 -19.70 17.20
CA ASN A 85 -30.68 -20.77 17.50
C ASN A 85 -32.03 -20.26 18.05
N ASP A 86 -32.11 -19.00 18.47
CA ASP A 86 -33.26 -18.43 19.16
C ASP A 86 -34.25 -17.69 18.23
N TYR A 87 -33.94 -17.57 16.95
CA TYR A 87 -34.78 -16.94 15.93
C TYR A 87 -34.67 -17.63 14.58
N VAL A 88 -35.66 -17.41 13.72
CA VAL A 88 -35.72 -18.01 12.38
C VAL A 88 -36.08 -16.92 11.37
N GLN A 89 -35.39 -16.90 10.23
CA GLN A 89 -35.75 -16.01 9.12
C GLN A 89 -37.12 -16.42 8.55
N THR A 90 -38.00 -15.44 8.32
CA THR A 90 -39.39 -15.65 7.88
C THR A 90 -39.75 -14.95 6.57
N SER A 91 -38.84 -14.15 6.01
CA SER A 91 -38.99 -13.48 4.71
C SER A 91 -38.17 -14.17 3.60
N ASN A 92 -38.59 -14.01 2.35
CA ASN A 92 -37.88 -14.51 1.16
C ASN A 92 -36.56 -13.74 0.92
N GLU A 93 -35.58 -14.37 0.26
CA GLU A 93 -34.24 -13.80 0.01
C GLU A 93 -34.23 -12.55 -0.90
N ASP A 94 -35.26 -12.39 -1.75
CA ASP A 94 -35.39 -11.29 -2.72
C ASP A 94 -36.00 -9.99 -2.17
N GLU A 95 -36.38 -9.94 -0.88
CA GLU A 95 -37.01 -8.75 -0.28
C GLU A 95 -35.96 -7.81 0.35
N ARG A 96 -36.02 -6.49 0.03
CA ARG A 96 -35.17 -5.39 0.57
C ARG A 96 -35.00 -5.37 2.11
N THR A 97 -35.85 -6.11 2.82
CA THR A 97 -35.94 -6.25 4.27
C THR A 97 -35.94 -7.73 4.64
N ARG A 98 -34.99 -8.19 5.46
CA ARG A 98 -35.04 -9.54 6.06
C ARG A 98 -35.74 -9.50 7.42
N LYS A 99 -36.69 -10.41 7.65
CA LYS A 99 -37.45 -10.51 8.91
C LYS A 99 -37.11 -11.78 9.67
N PHE A 100 -36.84 -11.64 10.95
CA PHE A 100 -36.51 -12.73 11.86
C PHE A 100 -37.54 -12.80 12.98
N MET A 101 -38.17 -13.97 13.13
CA MET A 101 -39.11 -14.23 14.21
C MET A 101 -38.39 -14.96 15.33
N ILE A 102 -38.54 -14.47 16.55
CA ILE A 102 -37.99 -15.13 17.74
C ILE A 102 -38.73 -16.44 17.98
N ASN A 103 -37.99 -17.54 18.06
CA ASN A 103 -38.50 -18.91 18.23
C ASN A 103 -38.26 -19.45 19.66
N THR A 104 -37.76 -18.61 20.56
CA THR A 104 -37.65 -18.89 22.00
C THR A 104 -38.69 -18.10 22.81
N SER A 105 -38.91 -18.48 24.07
CA SER A 105 -39.93 -17.88 24.94
C SER A 105 -39.38 -16.73 25.77
N LEU A 106 -39.75 -15.49 25.43
CA LEU A 106 -39.39 -14.29 26.20
C LEU A 106 -40.44 -14.00 27.27
N THR A 107 -40.02 -13.81 28.52
CA THR A 107 -40.92 -13.49 29.64
C THR A 107 -40.89 -11.98 29.95
N ILE A 108 -41.99 -11.27 29.68
CA ILE A 108 -42.15 -9.81 29.80
C ILE A 108 -43.58 -9.43 30.23
N THR A 109 -43.80 -8.24 30.78
CA THR A 109 -45.14 -7.77 31.15
C THR A 109 -45.96 -7.29 29.94
N THR A 110 -47.29 -7.41 30.04
CA THR A 110 -48.23 -6.86 29.05
C THR A 110 -48.24 -5.33 29.05
N GLY A 111 -48.74 -4.73 27.98
CA GLY A 111 -48.77 -3.28 27.75
C GLY A 111 -47.87 -2.87 26.57
N THR A 112 -47.80 -1.56 26.34
CA THR A 112 -46.93 -0.97 25.30
C THR A 112 -45.49 -0.88 25.80
N LYS A 113 -44.55 -1.33 24.98
CA LYS A 113 -43.11 -1.36 25.26
C LYS A 113 -42.35 -0.77 24.07
N THR A 114 -41.26 -0.08 24.36
CA THR A 114 -40.26 0.32 23.35
C THR A 114 -39.16 -0.72 23.35
N PHE A 115 -38.81 -1.26 22.19
CA PHE A 115 -37.71 -2.22 22.07
C PHE A 115 -36.56 -1.62 21.26
N TYR A 116 -35.34 -1.81 21.75
CA TYR A 116 -34.11 -1.59 20.99
C TYR A 116 -33.39 -2.93 20.80
N ALA A 117 -32.78 -3.14 19.65
CA ALA A 117 -32.07 -4.38 19.33
C ALA A 117 -30.64 -4.08 18.90
N ILE A 118 -29.67 -4.81 19.46
CA ILE A 118 -28.26 -4.70 19.10
C ILE A 118 -27.79 -6.06 18.64
N ALA A 119 -27.52 -6.17 17.36
CA ALA A 119 -27.07 -7.38 16.70
C ALA A 119 -25.54 -7.42 16.59
N ASN A 120 -24.95 -8.59 16.88
CA ASN A 120 -23.51 -8.82 16.94
C ASN A 120 -22.76 -7.87 17.91
N GLY A 121 -23.43 -7.30 18.92
CA GLY A 121 -22.84 -6.29 19.81
C GLY A 121 -21.75 -6.81 20.77
N ALA A 122 -21.55 -8.13 20.86
CA ALA A 122 -20.51 -8.71 21.69
C ALA A 122 -19.12 -8.71 21.02
N THR A 123 -19.05 -8.46 19.71
CA THR A 123 -17.78 -8.39 18.99
C THR A 123 -17.27 -6.96 19.02
N ALA A 124 -16.16 -6.72 19.74
CA ALA A 124 -15.49 -5.43 19.78
C ALA A 124 -14.76 -5.10 18.46
N THR A 125 -15.28 -5.51 17.30
CA THR A 125 -14.59 -5.39 16.01
C THR A 125 -14.66 -3.98 15.45
N TYR A 126 -15.81 -3.30 15.57
CA TYR A 126 -16.00 -1.93 15.11
C TYR A 126 -16.22 -0.96 16.28
N TRP A 127 -17.06 -1.33 17.25
CA TRP A 127 -17.37 -0.52 18.43
C TRP A 127 -16.73 -1.10 19.68
N GLU A 128 -16.23 -0.23 20.55
CA GLU A 128 -15.63 -0.62 21.82
C GLU A 128 -16.72 -0.94 22.85
N ASN A 129 -16.74 -2.18 23.36
CA ASN A 129 -17.50 -2.62 24.55
C ASN A 129 -18.97 -2.16 24.65
N CYS A 130 -19.71 -2.14 23.52
CA CYS A 130 -21.03 -1.49 23.48
C CYS A 130 -22.10 -2.12 24.38
N LEU A 131 -22.12 -3.45 24.60
CA LEU A 131 -23.24 -4.11 25.29
C LEU A 131 -23.22 -3.96 26.82
N ASP A 132 -22.05 -4.00 27.45
CA ASP A 132 -21.95 -4.00 28.93
C ASP A 132 -22.34 -2.65 29.52
N GLU A 133 -21.95 -1.55 28.86
CA GLU A 133 -22.32 -0.19 29.26
C GLU A 133 -23.84 0.01 29.17
N LEU A 134 -24.44 -0.36 28.04
CA LEU A 134 -25.88 -0.17 27.80
C LEU A 134 -26.76 -0.99 28.74
N LYS A 135 -26.32 -2.19 29.15
CA LYS A 135 -27.04 -3.02 30.13
C LYS A 135 -27.10 -2.32 31.50
N GLY A 136 -26.21 -1.36 31.77
CA GLY A 136 -26.22 -0.52 32.97
C GLY A 136 -27.14 0.70 32.89
N ILE A 137 -27.57 1.10 31.68
CA ILE A 137 -28.41 2.29 31.48
C ILE A 137 -29.88 1.92 31.69
N THR A 138 -30.53 2.58 32.64
CA THR A 138 -31.92 2.28 33.02
C THR A 138 -32.93 3.28 32.50
N ASP A 139 -32.51 4.49 32.17
CA ASP A 139 -33.35 5.54 31.60
C ASP A 139 -33.33 5.49 30.05
N GLU A 140 -34.50 5.61 29.43
CA GLU A 140 -34.63 5.48 27.98
C GLU A 140 -33.99 6.65 27.21
N ASP A 141 -34.01 7.87 27.76
CA ASP A 141 -33.43 9.03 27.09
C ASP A 141 -31.90 9.06 27.24
N GLU A 142 -31.38 8.63 28.40
CA GLU A 142 -29.95 8.34 28.58
C GLU A 142 -29.48 7.23 27.61
N PHE A 143 -30.28 6.17 27.45
CA PHE A 143 -29.96 5.08 26.53
C PHE A 143 -29.87 5.56 25.07
N LYS A 144 -30.82 6.40 24.64
CA LYS A 144 -30.85 6.96 23.27
C LYS A 144 -29.67 7.88 22.98
N SER A 145 -29.28 8.68 23.97
CA SER A 145 -28.22 9.70 23.83
C SER A 145 -26.81 9.16 24.10
N HIS A 146 -26.67 7.91 24.54
CA HIS A 146 -25.37 7.28 24.77
C HIS A 146 -24.55 7.21 23.47
N LEU A 147 -23.25 7.47 23.59
CA LEU A 147 -22.31 7.46 22.48
C LEU A 147 -21.42 6.22 22.57
N PHE A 148 -21.35 5.45 21.50
CA PHE A 148 -20.35 4.39 21.39
C PHE A 148 -19.05 4.94 20.86
N ASN A 149 -17.96 4.52 21.48
CA ASN A 149 -16.64 4.75 20.95
C ASN A 149 -16.36 3.75 19.82
N LEU A 150 -15.84 4.26 18.71
CA LEU A 150 -15.16 3.44 17.72
C LEU A 150 -14.04 2.66 18.43
N ASN A 151 -13.75 1.42 18.00
CA ASN A 151 -12.69 0.62 18.59
C ASN A 151 -11.40 1.45 18.70
N ALA A 152 -10.76 1.41 19.88
CA ALA A 152 -9.53 2.13 20.18
C ALA A 152 -8.45 1.95 19.10
N TYR A 153 -8.31 0.75 18.52
CA TYR A 153 -7.40 0.45 17.41
C TYR A 153 -7.51 1.46 16.25
N TYR A 154 -8.72 1.90 15.90
CA TYR A 154 -8.91 2.87 14.82
C TYR A 154 -8.52 4.29 15.24
N ARG A 155 -8.82 4.67 16.48
CA ARG A 155 -8.66 6.05 16.94
C ARG A 155 -7.25 6.36 17.44
N THR A 156 -6.59 5.42 18.11
CA THR A 156 -5.24 5.61 18.65
C THR A 156 -4.16 5.41 17.59
N GLU A 157 -4.37 4.44 16.69
CA GLU A 157 -3.43 4.15 15.59
C GLU A 157 -3.78 4.92 14.31
N HIS A 158 -4.75 5.84 14.36
CA HIS A 158 -5.20 6.62 13.21
C HIS A 158 -5.65 5.76 12.01
N ASN A 159 -6.22 4.58 12.26
CA ASN A 159 -6.67 3.65 11.23
C ASN A 159 -8.11 3.87 10.77
N LEU A 160 -8.41 3.48 9.53
CA LEU A 160 -9.76 3.42 8.97
C LEU A 160 -10.44 2.08 9.26
N PRO A 161 -11.75 2.09 9.54
CA PRO A 161 -12.53 0.86 9.60
C PRO A 161 -12.77 0.34 8.17
N LEU A 162 -12.03 -0.70 7.76
CA LEU A 162 -12.14 -1.33 6.43
C LEU A 162 -12.94 -2.65 6.42
N ILE A 163 -13.37 -3.14 7.59
CA ILE A 163 -13.90 -4.50 7.75
C ILE A 163 -15.39 -4.56 7.36
N PRO A 164 -15.86 -5.54 6.56
CA PRO A 164 -17.27 -5.67 6.17
C PRO A 164 -18.17 -6.36 7.23
N SER A 165 -17.58 -7.12 8.16
CA SER A 165 -18.25 -7.90 9.22
C SER A 165 -18.47 -7.06 10.49
N ILE A 166 -19.54 -6.27 10.48
CA ILE A 166 -19.75 -5.23 11.50
C ILE A 166 -21.00 -5.49 12.38
N PRO A 167 -20.95 -5.19 13.69
CA PRO A 167 -22.13 -5.03 14.54
C PRO A 167 -23.25 -4.17 13.94
N LEU A 168 -24.47 -4.70 13.96
CA LEU A 168 -25.69 -4.02 13.54
C LEU A 168 -26.36 -3.43 14.78
N MET A 169 -26.63 -2.13 14.82
CA MET A 169 -27.12 -1.46 16.05
C MET A 169 -28.48 -0.78 15.82
N GLY A 170 -29.26 -0.73 16.90
CA GLY A 170 -30.71 -0.61 16.87
C GLY A 170 -31.29 0.54 16.06
N GLY A 171 -32.33 0.20 15.30
CA GLY A 171 -33.25 1.15 14.71
C GLY A 171 -34.46 1.38 15.61
N GLU A 172 -35.05 2.55 15.41
CA GLU A 172 -36.31 3.01 16.02
C GLU A 172 -37.46 2.01 15.79
N THR A 173 -38.30 1.81 16.82
CA THR A 173 -39.50 0.96 16.75
C THR A 173 -40.78 1.77 16.55
N ASP A 174 -41.75 1.16 15.85
CA ASP A 174 -43.16 1.38 16.17
C ASP A 174 -43.44 0.72 17.52
N ASN A 175 -44.07 1.44 18.47
CA ASN A 175 -44.46 0.94 19.79
C ASN A 175 -44.96 -0.53 19.77
N VAL A 176 -44.22 -1.46 20.41
CA VAL A 176 -44.60 -2.89 20.46
C VAL A 176 -45.64 -3.10 21.56
N THR A 177 -46.79 -3.65 21.21
CA THR A 177 -47.85 -3.95 22.18
C THR A 177 -47.86 -5.42 22.53
N ILE A 178 -47.76 -5.73 23.84
CA ILE A 178 -47.83 -7.09 24.39
C ILE A 178 -49.22 -7.32 25.00
N THR A 179 -49.98 -8.28 24.49
CA THR A 179 -51.31 -8.65 25.01
C THR A 179 -51.33 -10.07 25.56
N ALA A 180 -52.02 -10.29 26.68
CA ALA A 180 -52.24 -11.63 27.22
C ALA A 180 -53.22 -12.44 26.37
N ASN A 181 -52.92 -13.72 26.16
CA ASN A 181 -53.77 -14.67 25.43
C ASN A 181 -54.48 -15.68 26.35
N GLY A 182 -54.31 -15.54 27.67
CA GLY A 182 -54.72 -16.52 28.68
C GLY A 182 -53.70 -17.64 28.89
N ASN A 183 -53.76 -18.34 30.03
CA ASN A 183 -52.85 -19.42 30.44
C ASN A 183 -51.35 -19.04 30.55
N GLY A 184 -51.03 -17.76 30.74
CA GLY A 184 -49.65 -17.27 30.88
C GLY A 184 -48.89 -17.04 29.56
N GLY A 185 -49.56 -17.15 28.39
CA GLY A 185 -49.01 -16.80 27.09
C GLY A 185 -49.40 -15.38 26.65
N GLY A 186 -48.56 -14.75 25.82
CA GLY A 186 -48.80 -13.41 25.25
C GLY A 186 -48.46 -13.31 23.77
N THR A 187 -49.06 -12.33 23.09
CA THR A 187 -48.79 -11.98 21.68
C THR A 187 -48.12 -10.61 21.63
N ALA A 188 -47.00 -10.51 20.91
CA ALA A 188 -46.43 -9.22 20.51
C ALA A 188 -46.98 -8.77 19.15
N THR A 189 -47.29 -7.48 19.03
CA THR A 189 -47.64 -6.82 17.77
C THR A 189 -46.70 -5.63 17.56
N GLY A 190 -45.94 -5.64 16.46
CA GLY A 190 -44.91 -4.65 16.13
C GLY A 190 -43.70 -5.31 15.45
N ILE A 191 -42.83 -4.51 14.83
CA ILE A 191 -41.56 -4.98 14.23
C ILE A 191 -40.43 -4.11 14.76
N ILE A 192 -39.34 -4.74 15.18
CA ILE A 192 -38.12 -4.07 15.63
C ILE A 192 -37.20 -3.84 14.43
N LYS A 193 -36.91 -2.60 14.07
CA LYS A 193 -36.00 -2.31 12.94
C LYS A 193 -34.55 -2.28 13.45
N VAL A 194 -33.65 -2.85 12.67
CA VAL A 194 -32.21 -2.86 12.96
C VAL A 194 -31.48 -2.33 11.73
N VAL A 195 -30.58 -1.36 11.95
CA VAL A 195 -29.84 -0.69 10.88
C VAL A 195 -28.33 -0.74 11.17
N ARG A 196 -27.52 -0.37 10.17
CA ARG A 196 -26.09 -0.17 10.39
C ARG A 196 -25.87 1.18 11.09
N PRO A 197 -24.98 1.26 12.09
CA PRO A 197 -24.63 2.52 12.78
C PRO A 197 -23.57 3.36 12.05
N MET A 198 -23.23 2.99 10.82
CA MET A 198 -22.22 3.64 9.99
C MET A 198 -22.69 3.72 8.53
N ALA A 199 -22.04 4.56 7.73
CA ALA A 199 -22.20 4.62 6.29
C ALA A 199 -21.16 3.73 5.60
N GLN A 200 -21.48 3.29 4.39
CA GLN A 200 -20.52 2.73 3.45
C GLN A 200 -20.27 3.79 2.36
N VAL A 201 -19.01 4.15 2.15
CA VAL A 201 -18.62 5.15 1.15
C VAL A 201 -17.68 4.49 0.15
N THR A 202 -18.07 4.53 -1.12
CA THR A 202 -17.29 3.96 -2.23
C THR A 202 -16.86 5.07 -3.16
N PHE A 203 -15.57 5.08 -3.51
CA PHE A 203 -15.01 5.94 -4.54
C PHE A 203 -14.72 5.12 -5.79
N ASN A 204 -15.15 5.64 -6.93
CA ASN A 204 -14.80 5.13 -8.25
C ASN A 204 -14.08 6.24 -9.00
N ILE A 205 -12.77 6.09 -9.18
CA ILE A 205 -11.90 7.07 -9.81
C ILE A 205 -11.59 6.57 -11.22
N HIS A 206 -12.10 7.27 -12.22
CA HIS A 206 -11.72 7.03 -13.60
C HIS A 206 -10.30 7.55 -13.83
N THR A 207 -9.38 6.66 -14.19
CA THR A 207 -7.98 7.03 -14.42
C THR A 207 -7.78 7.73 -15.75
N ASP A 208 -8.62 7.45 -16.74
CA ASP A 208 -8.47 8.03 -18.08
C ASP A 208 -9.67 8.86 -18.51
N TYR A 209 -9.37 9.96 -19.20
CA TYR A 209 -10.35 10.83 -19.85
C TYR A 209 -9.84 11.29 -21.20
N ARG A 210 -10.74 11.34 -22.20
CA ARG A 210 -10.43 11.87 -23.53
C ARG A 210 -11.45 12.91 -23.94
N ASP A 211 -11.01 14.15 -24.17
CA ASP A 211 -11.88 15.19 -24.71
C ASP A 211 -12.10 14.94 -26.21
N GLN A 212 -13.33 14.60 -26.57
CA GLN A 212 -13.75 14.28 -27.93
C GLN A 212 -13.60 15.47 -28.92
N ARG A 213 -13.53 16.72 -28.43
CA ARG A 213 -13.47 17.93 -29.25
C ARG A 213 -12.04 18.30 -29.63
N THR A 214 -11.12 18.21 -28.66
CA THR A 214 -9.71 18.57 -28.85
C THR A 214 -8.85 17.36 -29.21
N GLY A 215 -9.33 16.15 -28.91
CA GLY A 215 -8.56 14.90 -29.05
C GLY A 215 -7.53 14.68 -27.95
N ARG A 216 -7.46 15.60 -26.96
CA ARG A 216 -6.55 15.49 -25.81
C ARG A 216 -6.94 14.34 -24.91
N SER A 217 -5.94 13.70 -24.33
CA SER A 217 -6.10 12.63 -23.35
C SER A 217 -5.48 13.06 -22.03
N CYS A 218 -6.19 12.78 -20.93
CA CYS A 218 -5.78 13.02 -19.56
C CYS A 218 -5.73 11.67 -18.84
N THR A 219 -4.64 11.40 -18.15
CA THR A 219 -4.49 10.26 -17.26
C THR A 219 -4.23 10.79 -15.85
N PHE A 220 -5.01 10.34 -14.89
CA PHE A 220 -4.82 10.58 -13.46
C PHE A 220 -4.62 9.23 -12.77
N THR A 221 -3.44 9.04 -12.20
CA THR A 221 -3.07 7.85 -11.42
C THR A 221 -3.18 8.20 -9.95
N PRO A 222 -4.30 7.85 -9.27
CA PRO A 222 -4.43 8.09 -7.84
C PRO A 222 -3.43 7.23 -7.06
N GLU A 223 -2.79 7.80 -6.04
CA GLU A 223 -1.73 7.16 -5.27
C GLU A 223 -2.18 6.90 -3.83
N ASN A 224 -2.64 7.95 -3.15
CA ASN A 224 -3.05 7.88 -1.75
C ASN A 224 -4.36 8.61 -1.52
N TYR A 225 -5.05 8.21 -0.46
CA TYR A 225 -6.15 8.96 0.09
C TYR A 225 -6.02 9.14 1.61
N TYR A 226 -6.53 10.27 2.09
CA TYR A 226 -6.51 10.69 3.47
C TYR A 226 -7.92 11.05 3.89
N LEU A 227 -8.37 10.55 5.04
CA LEU A 227 -9.70 10.88 5.56
C LEU A 227 -9.56 11.75 6.80
N TYR A 228 -10.23 12.89 6.78
CA TYR A 228 -10.17 13.90 7.83
C TYR A 228 -11.50 14.02 8.56
N SER A 229 -11.44 14.42 9.83
CA SER A 229 -12.62 14.60 10.67
C SER A 229 -13.51 13.35 10.71
N VAL A 230 -12.91 12.19 10.96
CA VAL A 230 -13.63 10.93 11.18
C VAL A 230 -14.21 10.95 12.59
N ALA A 231 -15.54 10.85 12.71
CA ALA A 231 -16.19 10.82 14.01
C ALA A 231 -15.74 9.58 14.79
N SER A 232 -15.15 9.77 15.97
CA SER A 232 -14.74 8.70 16.88
C SER A 232 -15.92 8.08 17.62
N GLN A 233 -17.09 8.71 17.56
CA GLN A 233 -18.26 8.35 18.34
C GLN A 233 -19.54 8.40 17.51
N SER A 234 -20.45 7.47 17.78
CA SER A 234 -21.77 7.43 17.16
C SER A 234 -22.85 7.12 18.20
N PRO A 235 -24.02 7.78 18.14
CA PRO A 235 -25.11 7.51 19.07
C PRO A 235 -25.79 6.17 18.80
N VAL A 236 -26.43 5.63 19.85
CA VAL A 236 -27.14 4.34 19.79
C VAL A 236 -28.22 4.33 18.73
N ILE A 237 -28.99 5.41 18.64
CA ILE A 237 -30.04 5.62 17.64
C ILE A 237 -29.64 6.72 16.66
N ALA A 238 -30.30 6.77 15.50
CA ALA A 238 -30.05 7.83 14.51
C ALA A 238 -30.28 9.22 15.11
N MET A 239 -29.37 10.14 14.83
CA MET A 239 -29.56 11.57 15.15
C MET A 239 -30.61 12.18 14.21
N ASP A 240 -31.56 12.92 14.79
CA ASP A 240 -32.41 13.80 13.99
C ASP A 240 -31.58 14.99 13.49
N GLY A 241 -31.68 15.33 12.20
CA GLY A 241 -30.95 16.45 11.58
C GLY A 241 -31.25 17.84 12.18
N ASN A 242 -32.28 17.94 13.04
CA ASN A 242 -32.62 19.13 13.80
C ASN A 242 -32.00 19.19 15.21
N ASP A 243 -31.47 18.07 15.73
CA ASP A 243 -30.92 17.97 17.09
C ASP A 243 -29.44 18.39 17.17
N LEU A 244 -28.77 18.57 16.02
CA LEU A 244 -27.41 19.09 15.94
C LEU A 244 -27.38 20.48 15.28
N GLY A 245 -27.32 21.50 16.14
CA GLY A 245 -26.94 22.84 15.74
C GLY A 245 -25.44 22.90 15.42
N THR A 246 -25.13 23.50 14.27
CA THR A 246 -23.84 23.58 13.54
C THR A 246 -22.61 24.14 14.27
N GLN A 247 -22.59 24.22 15.61
CA GLN A 247 -21.43 24.75 16.35
C GLN A 247 -21.09 24.02 17.67
N ASN A 248 -21.79 22.93 18.04
CA ASN A 248 -21.55 22.23 19.32
C ASN A 248 -21.57 20.70 19.20
N ASP A 249 -21.07 20.14 18.10
CA ASP A 249 -20.77 18.70 18.08
C ASP A 249 -19.54 18.45 18.96
N ALA A 250 -19.78 17.97 20.20
CA ALA A 250 -18.76 17.75 21.21
C ALA A 250 -18.09 16.37 21.13
N ARG A 251 -18.41 15.59 20.08
CA ARG A 251 -17.78 14.29 19.85
C ARG A 251 -16.30 14.44 19.53
N GLU A 252 -15.56 13.37 19.80
CA GLU A 252 -14.17 13.27 19.38
C GLU A 252 -14.07 12.95 17.89
N TYR A 253 -13.02 13.48 17.25
CA TYR A 253 -12.70 13.27 15.84
C TYR A 253 -11.22 12.97 15.69
N TYR A 254 -10.87 12.20 14.67
CA TYR A 254 -9.48 11.94 14.31
C TYR A 254 -9.29 12.03 12.80
N ASN A 255 -8.04 12.27 12.38
CA ASN A 255 -7.62 12.17 11.00
C ASN A 255 -6.96 10.82 10.81
N ALA A 256 -7.33 10.10 9.76
CA ALA A 256 -6.74 8.82 9.44
C ALA A 256 -5.35 9.00 8.81
N ARG A 257 -4.50 7.97 8.93
CA ARG A 257 -3.24 7.88 8.18
C ARG A 257 -3.48 7.80 6.67
N ALA A 258 -2.41 7.91 5.90
CA ALA A 258 -2.47 7.72 4.45
C ALA A 258 -2.83 6.27 4.12
N TYR A 259 -3.69 6.07 3.12
CA TYR A 259 -3.99 4.77 2.56
C TYR A 259 -3.70 4.75 1.06
N ALA A 260 -3.03 3.71 0.59
CA ALA A 260 -2.80 3.53 -0.84
C ALA A 260 -4.13 3.31 -1.58
N VAL A 261 -4.27 3.95 -2.74
CA VAL A 261 -5.40 3.74 -3.63
C VAL A 261 -5.18 2.45 -4.44
N PRO A 262 -6.16 1.53 -4.52
CA PRO A 262 -6.01 0.29 -5.28
C PRO A 262 -5.81 0.53 -6.78
N ALA A 263 -5.26 -0.49 -7.43
CA ALA A 263 -5.14 -0.56 -8.88
C ALA A 263 -6.42 -0.24 -9.63
N ALA A 264 -6.26 0.43 -10.77
CA ALA A 264 -7.34 0.53 -11.73
C ALA A 264 -7.60 -0.83 -12.39
N VAL A 265 -8.84 -1.29 -12.32
CA VAL A 265 -9.33 -2.44 -13.09
C VAL A 265 -10.31 -1.90 -14.13
N ASN A 266 -9.99 -2.06 -15.42
CA ASN A 266 -10.73 -1.45 -16.53
C ASN A 266 -10.87 0.08 -16.40
N ASP A 267 -9.74 0.78 -16.21
CA ASP A 267 -9.64 2.25 -16.11
C ASP A 267 -10.41 2.87 -14.92
N VAL A 268 -10.76 2.06 -13.92
CA VAL A 268 -11.42 2.50 -12.69
C VAL A 268 -10.66 1.96 -11.49
N SER A 269 -10.07 2.86 -10.71
CA SER A 269 -9.63 2.55 -9.35
C SER A 269 -10.82 2.66 -8.41
N SER A 270 -11.01 1.68 -7.52
CA SER A 270 -12.11 1.67 -6.57
C SER A 270 -11.69 1.21 -5.19
N PHE A 271 -12.16 1.91 -4.17
CA PHE A 271 -12.02 1.52 -2.77
C PHE A 271 -13.31 1.85 -2.01
N THR A 272 -13.51 1.15 -0.89
CA THR A 272 -14.67 1.32 -0.01
C THR A 272 -14.20 1.48 1.43
N ILE A 273 -14.80 2.44 2.12
CA ILE A 273 -14.55 2.73 3.54
C ILE A 273 -15.87 2.68 4.32
N PHE A 274 -15.78 2.36 5.62
CA PHE A 274 -16.94 2.34 6.52
C PHE A 274 -16.78 3.39 7.62
N VAL A 275 -17.52 4.48 7.52
CA VAL A 275 -17.36 5.65 8.40
C VAL A 275 -18.55 5.81 9.35
N PRO A 276 -18.34 6.14 10.63
CA PRO A 276 -19.42 6.43 11.56
C PRO A 276 -20.36 7.54 11.07
N GLU A 277 -21.57 7.57 11.62
CA GLU A 277 -22.52 8.66 11.36
C GLU A 277 -21.94 10.02 11.73
N ASN A 278 -22.03 10.98 10.81
CA ASN A 278 -21.62 12.35 11.03
C ASN A 278 -22.61 13.34 10.41
N ILE A 279 -23.58 13.81 11.20
CA ILE A 279 -24.62 14.73 10.72
C ILE A 279 -24.12 16.17 10.85
N GLN A 280 -23.98 16.86 9.71
CA GLN A 280 -23.42 18.20 9.59
C GLN A 280 -24.23 19.04 8.59
N ASN A 281 -24.52 20.30 8.94
CA ASN A 281 -25.19 21.26 8.06
C ASN A 281 -24.24 22.42 7.72
N GLU A 282 -24.37 23.02 6.54
CA GLU A 282 -23.54 24.14 6.07
C GLU A 282 -23.35 25.29 7.09
N ILE A 283 -22.18 25.95 7.06
CA ILE A 283 -21.90 27.17 7.83
C ILE A 283 -22.57 28.39 7.17
N ALA A 284 -22.51 28.46 5.85
CA ALA A 284 -22.98 29.57 5.02
C ALA A 284 -23.62 29.05 3.73
N GLY A 285 -24.56 29.80 3.15
CA GLY A 285 -25.32 29.34 1.98
C GLY A 285 -24.47 29.19 0.72
N LEU A 286 -24.47 27.99 0.14
CA LEU A 286 -23.72 27.65 -1.07
C LEU A 286 -24.47 27.97 -2.36
N THR A 287 -23.74 28.40 -3.40
CA THR A 287 -24.30 28.74 -4.72
C THR A 287 -23.83 27.80 -5.84
N SER A 288 -22.65 27.19 -5.69
CA SER A 288 -22.11 26.17 -6.60
C SER A 288 -21.55 24.96 -5.85
N TYR A 289 -21.12 23.93 -6.59
CA TYR A 289 -20.54 22.73 -6.01
C TYR A 289 -19.17 23.04 -5.39
N GLU A 290 -18.39 23.88 -6.03
CA GLU A 290 -17.01 24.25 -5.67
C GLU A 290 -16.95 25.11 -4.41
N ASP A 291 -18.04 25.80 -4.07
CA ASP A 291 -18.13 26.62 -2.84
C ASP A 291 -17.88 25.80 -1.56
N ARG A 292 -18.12 24.49 -1.55
CA ARG A 292 -17.91 23.64 -0.36
C ARG A 292 -16.47 23.62 0.11
N ASP A 293 -15.55 23.65 -0.84
CA ASP A 293 -14.15 23.37 -0.60
C ASP A 293 -13.34 24.67 -0.35
N LYS A 294 -14.03 25.83 -0.30
CA LYS A 294 -13.42 27.13 0.00
C LYS A 294 -12.88 27.18 1.42
N TRP A 295 -11.67 27.68 1.58
CA TRP A 295 -11.00 27.79 2.86
C TRP A 295 -10.25 29.12 3.03
N THR A 296 -9.78 29.37 4.25
CA THR A 296 -8.93 30.51 4.59
C THR A 296 -7.82 30.05 5.52
N GLY A 297 -6.66 30.70 5.46
CA GLY A 297 -5.50 30.34 6.28
C GLY A 297 -4.21 30.96 5.77
N ASP A 298 -3.08 30.43 6.23
CA ASP A 298 -1.77 30.77 5.69
C ASP A 298 -1.58 30.17 4.30
N LYS A 299 -0.77 30.83 3.45
CA LYS A 299 -0.51 30.32 2.10
C LYS A 299 0.22 28.98 2.15
N GLY A 300 -0.19 28.01 1.34
CA GLY A 300 0.39 26.66 1.32
C GLY A 300 0.00 25.81 2.52
N ALA A 301 -1.17 26.07 3.14
CA ALA A 301 -1.62 25.31 4.29
C ALA A 301 -1.94 23.86 3.92
N GLU A 302 -1.48 22.92 4.75
CA GLU A 302 -1.84 21.51 4.66
C GLU A 302 -3.33 21.30 4.91
N SER A 303 -3.89 20.21 4.37
CA SER A 303 -5.35 19.96 4.44
C SER A 303 -5.90 19.89 5.87
N ALA A 304 -5.09 19.49 6.86
CA ALA A 304 -5.50 19.45 8.27
C ALA A 304 -5.58 20.84 8.92
N ASP A 305 -4.85 21.82 8.38
CA ASP A 305 -4.68 23.17 8.94
C ASP A 305 -5.62 24.19 8.29
N LYS A 306 -6.35 23.79 7.24
CA LYS A 306 -7.32 24.62 6.53
C LYS A 306 -8.53 24.95 7.41
N THR A 307 -8.92 26.24 7.42
CA THR A 307 -10.18 26.69 8.04
C THR A 307 -11.25 26.83 6.97
N TRP A 308 -12.25 25.96 6.99
CA TRP A 308 -13.31 25.92 5.97
C TRP A 308 -14.24 27.14 6.06
N THR A 309 -14.49 27.77 4.92
CA THR A 309 -15.34 28.98 4.84
C THR A 309 -16.83 28.64 4.85
N ASN A 310 -17.21 27.58 4.11
CA ASN A 310 -18.60 27.19 3.90
C ASN A 310 -18.95 25.82 4.49
N ALA A 311 -18.01 24.87 4.45
CA ALA A 311 -18.17 23.56 5.06
C ALA A 311 -17.96 23.60 6.59
N PRO A 312 -18.68 22.78 7.37
CA PRO A 312 -18.43 22.63 8.80
C PRO A 312 -17.04 22.09 9.10
N GLN A 313 -16.37 22.60 10.13
CA GLN A 313 -15.00 22.15 10.46
C GLN A 313 -14.93 20.65 10.80
N ASN A 314 -15.98 20.11 11.42
CA ASN A 314 -16.08 18.70 11.77
C ASN A 314 -16.80 17.87 10.68
N SER A 315 -17.05 18.41 9.49
CA SER A 315 -17.53 17.62 8.36
C SER A 315 -16.44 16.70 7.85
N THR A 316 -16.80 15.44 7.58
CA THR A 316 -15.84 14.45 7.10
C THR A 316 -15.52 14.74 5.64
N TYR A 317 -14.25 14.77 5.29
CA TYR A 317 -13.79 14.94 3.91
C TYR A 317 -12.63 14.01 3.60
N ILE A 318 -12.45 13.72 2.33
CA ILE A 318 -11.34 12.93 1.82
C ILE A 318 -10.43 13.83 0.97
N VAL A 319 -9.12 13.57 1.01
CA VAL A 319 -8.16 14.14 0.07
C VAL A 319 -7.57 12.99 -0.73
N ILE A 320 -7.70 13.03 -2.05
CA ILE A 320 -7.13 12.02 -2.96
C ILE A 320 -5.96 12.67 -3.68
N THR A 321 -4.77 12.11 -3.54
CA THR A 321 -3.56 12.57 -4.22
C THR A 321 -3.18 11.62 -5.36
N GLY A 322 -2.48 12.14 -6.36
CA GLY A 322 -1.94 11.32 -7.43
C GLY A 322 -1.28 12.11 -8.54
N GLN A 323 -0.70 11.40 -9.51
CA GLN A 323 -0.04 11.99 -10.66
C GLN A 323 -1.02 12.23 -11.80
N TYR A 324 -0.90 13.37 -12.44
CA TYR A 324 -1.66 13.78 -13.61
C TYR A 324 -0.75 13.91 -14.83
N VAL A 325 -1.22 13.47 -16.00
CA VAL A 325 -0.61 13.70 -17.31
C VAL A 325 -1.64 14.05 -18.36
N GLU A 326 -1.33 15.03 -19.19
CA GLU A 326 -2.10 15.50 -20.34
C GLU A 326 -1.27 15.38 -21.60
N THR A 327 -1.86 14.80 -22.64
CA THR A 327 -1.28 14.70 -23.98
C THR A 327 -2.20 15.27 -25.04
N ALA A 328 -1.59 15.79 -26.11
CA ALA A 328 -2.29 16.22 -27.30
C ALA A 328 -2.78 15.02 -28.13
N ALA A 329 -3.54 15.30 -29.19
CA ALA A 329 -4.09 14.26 -30.06
C ALA A 329 -3.03 13.44 -30.81
N ASP A 330 -1.81 13.98 -30.98
CA ASP A 330 -0.66 13.32 -31.59
C ASP A 330 0.23 12.57 -30.57
N GLY A 331 -0.14 12.60 -29.28
CA GLY A 331 0.61 11.98 -28.20
C GLY A 331 1.69 12.86 -27.56
N SER A 332 1.90 14.10 -28.04
CA SER A 332 2.83 15.04 -27.41
C SER A 332 2.37 15.46 -26.01
N TYR A 333 3.31 15.63 -25.08
CA TYR A 333 3.02 16.08 -23.71
C TYR A 333 2.56 17.55 -23.68
N ILE A 334 1.57 17.84 -22.84
CA ILE A 334 1.07 19.20 -22.61
C ILE A 334 1.32 19.64 -21.18
N ASN A 335 0.83 18.86 -20.21
CA ASN A 335 0.91 19.16 -18.79
C ASN A 335 1.13 17.86 -18.01
N GLN A 336 1.84 17.94 -16.89
CA GLN A 336 1.97 16.83 -15.96
C GLN A 336 2.23 17.34 -14.55
N GLY A 337 2.06 16.51 -13.55
CA GLY A 337 2.47 16.84 -12.19
C GLY A 337 1.62 16.19 -11.12
N SER A 338 1.92 16.52 -9.87
CA SER A 338 1.24 15.96 -8.71
C SER A 338 0.01 16.82 -8.38
N THR A 339 -1.12 16.17 -8.16
CA THR A 339 -2.40 16.83 -7.90
C THR A 339 -3.07 16.26 -6.65
N SER A 340 -3.85 17.09 -5.98
CA SER A 340 -4.67 16.69 -4.84
C SER A 340 -6.10 17.20 -5.01
N TYR A 341 -7.07 16.35 -4.62
CA TYR A 341 -8.49 16.64 -4.73
C TYR A 341 -9.17 16.46 -3.37
N THR A 342 -9.60 17.57 -2.77
CA THR A 342 -10.41 17.60 -1.55
C THR A 342 -11.88 17.41 -1.91
N ILE A 343 -12.53 16.43 -1.26
CA ILE A 343 -13.94 16.11 -1.47
C ILE A 343 -14.60 15.95 -0.11
N HIS A 344 -15.41 16.94 0.28
CA HIS A 344 -16.30 16.81 1.43
C HIS A 344 -17.33 15.69 1.20
N LEU A 345 -17.62 14.92 2.25
CA LEU A 345 -18.63 13.86 2.20
C LEU A 345 -20.02 14.43 2.54
N GLY A 346 -21.04 13.95 1.84
CA GLY A 346 -22.42 14.33 2.03
C GLY A 346 -23.32 13.91 0.86
N ASP A 347 -24.57 14.33 0.87
CA ASP A 347 -25.51 14.13 -0.24
C ASP A 347 -25.78 15.45 -0.98
N PHE A 348 -24.95 15.71 -1.98
CA PHE A 348 -25.05 16.92 -2.82
C PHE A 348 -25.96 16.74 -4.03
N SER A 349 -26.70 15.63 -4.11
CA SER A 349 -27.59 15.35 -5.23
C SER A 349 -28.71 16.39 -5.33
N GLY A 350 -29.23 16.61 -6.55
CA GLY A 350 -30.29 17.60 -6.74
C GLY A 350 -29.89 19.05 -6.44
N ARG A 351 -28.58 19.36 -6.39
CA ARG A 351 -28.01 20.67 -6.02
C ARG A 351 -28.14 21.02 -4.53
N GLN A 352 -28.15 20.01 -3.67
CA GLN A 352 -28.16 20.18 -2.22
C GLN A 352 -26.73 20.37 -1.67
N TYR A 353 -26.02 21.41 -2.12
CA TYR A 353 -24.59 21.58 -1.83
C TYR A 353 -24.26 21.79 -0.34
N GLY A 354 -25.25 22.11 0.50
CA GLY A 354 -25.10 22.29 1.94
C GLY A 354 -25.28 21.05 2.81
N ASN A 355 -25.53 19.88 2.22
CA ASN A 355 -25.74 18.65 2.98
C ASN A 355 -24.42 17.90 3.16
N PHE A 356 -23.71 18.22 4.24
CA PHE A 356 -22.45 17.58 4.64
C PHE A 356 -22.66 16.37 5.55
N SER A 357 -23.89 15.84 5.61
CA SER A 357 -24.23 14.76 6.52
C SER A 357 -23.89 13.39 5.93
N VAL A 358 -23.16 12.60 6.72
CA VAL A 358 -22.90 11.18 6.49
C VAL A 358 -23.84 10.37 7.37
N GLU A 359 -25.00 10.04 6.79
CA GLU A 359 -26.05 9.28 7.49
C GLU A 359 -25.71 7.79 7.67
N ARG A 360 -26.10 7.21 8.81
CA ARG A 360 -25.94 5.77 9.05
C ARG A 360 -26.78 4.92 8.09
N ASN A 361 -26.32 3.71 7.80
CA ASN A 361 -27.00 2.74 6.93
C ASN A 361 -27.28 3.26 5.51
N VAL A 362 -26.49 4.23 5.04
CA VAL A 362 -26.51 4.74 3.67
C VAL A 362 -25.24 4.31 2.94
N ARG A 363 -25.41 4.04 1.65
CA ARG A 363 -24.33 3.87 0.68
C ARG A 363 -24.16 5.12 -0.17
N TYR A 364 -22.98 5.72 -0.07
CA TYR A 364 -22.56 6.84 -0.91
C TYR A 364 -21.60 6.31 -1.98
N THR A 365 -21.88 6.62 -3.24
CA THR A 365 -20.96 6.32 -4.35
C THR A 365 -20.51 7.62 -4.99
N TYR A 366 -19.23 7.95 -4.84
CA TYR A 366 -18.61 9.09 -5.50
C TYR A 366 -17.93 8.61 -6.78
N THR A 367 -18.24 9.24 -7.91
CA THR A 367 -17.54 8.99 -9.18
C THR A 367 -16.71 10.20 -9.53
N MET A 368 -15.39 10.02 -9.54
CA MET A 368 -14.41 11.05 -9.84
C MET A 368 -13.85 10.83 -11.24
N ARG A 369 -13.67 11.93 -11.97
CA ARG A 369 -12.96 11.95 -13.25
C ARG A 369 -12.24 13.28 -13.41
N VAL A 370 -10.92 13.23 -13.55
CA VAL A 370 -10.11 14.42 -13.82
C VAL A 370 -10.18 14.73 -15.31
N GLN A 371 -10.63 15.94 -15.65
CA GLN A 371 -10.84 16.35 -17.06
C GLN A 371 -9.75 17.28 -17.60
N GLY A 372 -8.84 17.72 -16.73
CA GLY A 372 -7.86 18.75 -17.01
C GLY A 372 -7.42 19.45 -15.73
N VAL A 373 -6.28 20.14 -15.77
CA VAL A 373 -5.72 20.91 -14.65
C VAL A 373 -5.79 22.43 -14.84
N ASN A 374 -6.64 22.90 -15.76
CA ASN A 374 -6.72 24.33 -16.09
C ASN A 374 -7.12 25.20 -14.89
N SER A 375 -7.96 24.72 -13.97
CA SER A 375 -8.33 25.46 -12.76
C SER A 375 -7.10 25.72 -11.87
N ILE A 376 -6.28 24.69 -11.66
CA ILE A 376 -5.00 24.76 -10.93
C ILE A 376 -4.05 25.76 -11.62
N ILE A 377 -3.94 25.70 -12.96
CA ILE A 377 -3.10 26.63 -13.73
C ILE A 377 -3.59 28.08 -13.62
N VAL A 378 -4.90 28.32 -13.70
CA VAL A 378 -5.48 29.67 -13.62
C VAL A 378 -5.25 30.29 -12.24
N GLU A 379 -5.41 29.49 -11.19
CA GLU A 379 -5.13 29.88 -9.82
C GLU A 379 -3.65 30.24 -9.64
N ALA A 380 -2.74 29.38 -10.12
CA ALA A 380 -1.31 29.65 -10.08
C ALA A 380 -0.94 30.94 -10.82
N GLN A 381 -1.63 31.27 -11.92
CA GLN A 381 -1.37 32.46 -12.76
C GLN A 381 -2.03 33.75 -12.27
N THR A 382 -3.09 33.70 -11.46
CA THR A 382 -3.88 34.90 -11.13
C THR A 382 -4.31 34.93 -9.67
N GLU A 383 -3.78 35.91 -8.92
CA GLU A 383 -4.20 36.16 -7.53
C GLU A 383 -5.73 36.38 -7.43
N GLY A 384 -6.35 35.69 -6.48
CA GLY A 384 -7.79 35.81 -6.17
C GLY A 384 -8.74 35.16 -7.17
N LYS A 385 -8.23 34.36 -8.12
CA LYS A 385 -9.06 33.49 -8.96
C LYS A 385 -8.91 32.03 -8.55
N GLU A 386 -9.93 31.53 -7.88
CA GLU A 386 -9.98 30.17 -7.35
C GLU A 386 -11.30 29.53 -7.82
N ASP A 387 -11.29 29.03 -9.06
CA ASP A 387 -12.49 28.48 -9.69
C ASP A 387 -12.86 27.09 -9.10
N GLN A 388 -11.88 26.38 -8.54
CA GLN A 388 -12.06 25.06 -7.93
C GLN A 388 -11.13 24.87 -6.71
N PRO A 389 -11.47 25.46 -5.54
CA PRO A 389 -10.69 25.40 -4.29
C PRO A 389 -10.25 24.01 -3.85
N GLY A 390 -11.05 22.99 -4.16
CA GLY A 390 -10.76 21.61 -3.79
C GLY A 390 -9.73 20.93 -4.71
N ALA A 391 -9.26 21.57 -5.77
CA ALA A 391 -8.29 21.01 -6.71
C ALA A 391 -7.00 21.82 -6.68
N GLU A 392 -5.93 21.22 -6.19
CA GLU A 392 -4.63 21.84 -5.96
C GLU A 392 -3.53 20.99 -6.58
N GLY A 393 -2.36 21.56 -6.84
CA GLY A 393 -1.23 20.79 -7.35
C GLY A 393 -0.08 21.59 -7.95
N ASP A 394 1.01 20.87 -8.18
CA ASP A 394 2.22 21.37 -8.82
C ASP A 394 2.25 20.87 -10.27
N ILE A 395 1.92 21.75 -11.21
CA ILE A 395 1.80 21.43 -12.64
C ILE A 395 3.00 21.94 -13.43
N ILE A 396 3.55 21.06 -14.24
CA ILE A 396 4.60 21.32 -15.21
C ILE A 396 3.99 21.26 -16.61
N GLY A 397 3.97 22.39 -17.30
CA GLY A 397 3.67 22.49 -18.72
C GLY A 397 4.89 22.19 -19.59
N SER A 398 4.65 21.59 -20.75
CA SER A 398 5.66 21.34 -21.77
C SER A 398 5.68 22.45 -22.82
N GLU A 399 6.86 23.00 -23.10
CA GLU A 399 7.20 23.68 -24.35
C GLU A 399 7.59 22.64 -25.41
N THR A 400 7.64 23.02 -26.68
CA THR A 400 8.01 22.14 -27.81
C THR A 400 9.36 21.42 -27.61
N ALA A 401 10.24 21.93 -26.74
CA ALA A 401 11.58 21.41 -26.45
C ALA A 401 11.77 20.85 -25.02
N SER A 402 10.69 20.59 -24.25
CA SER A 402 10.82 20.11 -22.87
C SER A 402 11.36 18.68 -22.77
N GLN A 403 12.40 18.49 -21.95
CA GLN A 403 12.96 17.21 -21.58
C GLN A 403 12.47 16.77 -20.20
N VAL A 404 11.69 15.69 -20.11
CA VAL A 404 11.10 15.22 -18.85
C VAL A 404 11.52 13.78 -18.60
N PHE A 405 12.04 13.50 -17.41
CA PHE A 405 12.45 12.16 -17.00
C PHE A 405 11.73 11.76 -15.72
N ASP A 406 10.82 10.81 -15.83
CA ASP A 406 10.27 10.04 -14.71
C ASP A 406 11.14 8.80 -14.49
N LEU A 407 11.66 8.60 -13.28
CA LEU A 407 12.75 7.67 -12.95
C LEU A 407 12.41 6.83 -11.71
N ASP A 408 12.99 5.63 -11.59
CA ASP A 408 12.91 4.83 -10.37
C ASP A 408 13.99 5.25 -9.34
N CYS A 409 13.96 4.65 -8.16
CA CYS A 409 14.66 5.09 -6.96
C CYS A 409 16.17 4.80 -6.93
N HIS A 410 16.74 4.12 -7.94
CA HIS A 410 18.15 3.75 -7.98
C HIS A 410 19.01 4.78 -8.75
N TYR A 411 20.29 4.48 -9.00
CA TYR A 411 21.12 5.36 -9.83
C TYR A 411 20.60 5.40 -11.26
N GLU A 412 20.54 6.61 -11.81
CA GLU A 412 20.03 6.84 -13.16
C GLU A 412 20.92 7.76 -13.97
N GLN A 413 20.74 7.71 -15.29
CA GLN A 413 21.52 8.46 -16.26
C GLN A 413 20.63 8.92 -17.41
N ALA A 414 20.66 10.21 -17.75
CA ALA A 414 19.85 10.77 -18.81
C ALA A 414 20.64 11.79 -19.66
N TYR A 415 20.43 11.75 -20.97
CA TYR A 415 20.94 12.74 -21.90
C TYR A 415 20.05 13.99 -21.87
N VAL A 416 20.66 15.17 -21.73
CA VAL A 416 19.97 16.46 -21.80
C VAL A 416 20.73 17.43 -22.68
N GLU A 417 20.00 18.31 -23.36
CA GLU A 417 20.57 19.32 -24.23
C GLU A 417 19.85 20.66 -24.12
N TYR A 418 20.61 21.74 -24.34
CA TYR A 418 20.10 23.10 -24.33
C TYR A 418 20.59 23.82 -25.58
N ASP A 419 19.66 24.17 -26.48
CA ASP A 419 19.93 25.09 -27.56
C ASP A 419 19.93 26.52 -27.03
N LEU A 420 21.14 27.05 -26.81
CA LEU A 420 21.32 28.38 -26.25
C LEU A 420 21.05 29.48 -27.27
N THR A 421 21.06 29.17 -28.57
CA THR A 421 20.80 30.12 -29.65
C THR A 421 19.31 30.38 -29.74
N ASP A 422 18.50 29.32 -29.80
CA ASP A 422 17.04 29.40 -29.76
C ASP A 422 16.52 30.13 -28.50
N ILE A 423 17.14 29.90 -27.34
CA ILE A 423 16.84 30.68 -26.11
C ILE A 423 17.20 32.17 -26.29
N ALA A 424 18.39 32.46 -26.80
CA ALA A 424 18.84 33.84 -27.02
C ALA A 424 17.95 34.58 -28.02
N ASP A 425 17.49 33.92 -29.09
CA ASP A 425 16.68 34.53 -30.13
C ASP A 425 15.27 34.84 -29.65
N ARG A 426 14.64 33.96 -28.85
CA ARG A 426 13.39 34.28 -28.15
C ARG A 426 13.52 35.51 -27.25
N LEU A 427 14.63 35.66 -26.53
CA LEU A 427 14.88 36.85 -25.70
C LEU A 427 15.07 38.10 -26.57
N LYS A 428 15.77 38.00 -27.71
CA LYS A 428 15.89 39.12 -28.66
C LYS A 428 14.55 39.54 -29.25
N GLU A 429 13.66 38.59 -29.53
CA GLU A 429 12.29 38.87 -29.99
C GLU A 429 11.47 39.64 -28.94
N GLN A 430 11.73 39.39 -27.65
CA GLN A 430 11.18 40.16 -26.53
C GLN A 430 11.85 41.53 -26.33
N GLY A 431 12.82 41.89 -27.18
CA GLY A 431 13.52 43.17 -27.17
C GLY A 431 14.83 43.20 -26.37
N VAL A 432 15.33 42.04 -25.92
CA VAL A 432 16.60 41.94 -25.18
C VAL A 432 17.78 41.97 -26.15
N THR A 433 18.41 43.14 -26.30
CA THR A 433 19.57 43.32 -27.22
C THR A 433 20.91 43.52 -26.51
N THR A 434 20.90 43.54 -25.17
CA THR A 434 22.07 43.63 -24.29
C THR A 434 21.92 42.62 -23.17
N VAL A 435 22.98 42.31 -22.43
CA VAL A 435 22.88 41.43 -21.26
C VAL A 435 21.90 42.05 -20.24
N ASP A 436 20.82 41.31 -19.97
CA ASP A 436 19.82 41.59 -18.96
C ASP A 436 19.72 40.35 -18.06
N ASP A 437 20.40 40.39 -16.91
CA ASP A 437 20.56 39.23 -16.02
C ASP A 437 19.23 38.72 -15.46
N GLU A 438 18.22 39.59 -15.35
CA GLU A 438 16.88 39.23 -14.88
C GLU A 438 16.15 38.42 -15.94
N LEU A 439 16.04 38.96 -17.16
CA LEU A 439 15.34 38.27 -18.25
C LEU A 439 16.08 37.00 -18.71
N ILE A 440 17.40 37.01 -18.73
CA ILE A 440 18.20 35.82 -19.04
C ILE A 440 18.04 34.78 -17.93
N GLY A 441 18.15 35.17 -16.66
CA GLY A 441 18.06 34.21 -15.56
C GLY A 441 16.66 33.61 -15.39
N ASN A 442 15.60 34.35 -15.74
CA ASN A 442 14.24 33.80 -15.83
C ASN A 442 14.10 32.67 -16.87
N SER A 443 15.06 32.51 -17.79
CA SER A 443 15.07 31.37 -18.72
C SER A 443 15.61 30.07 -18.10
N PHE A 444 16.18 30.13 -16.89
CA PHE A 444 16.82 29.02 -16.18
C PHE A 444 16.48 29.05 -14.68
N ILE A 445 15.20 28.91 -14.36
CA ILE A 445 14.69 28.92 -12.98
C ILE A 445 14.78 27.52 -12.39
N LEU A 446 15.41 27.40 -11.23
CA LEU A 446 15.61 26.14 -10.52
C LEU A 446 14.56 25.98 -9.40
N LYS A 447 13.94 24.79 -9.32
CA LYS A 447 13.18 24.30 -8.15
C LYS A 447 13.57 22.86 -7.85
N SER A 448 13.51 22.51 -6.58
CA SER A 448 13.56 21.12 -6.13
C SER A 448 12.50 20.85 -5.07
N SER A 449 11.82 19.73 -5.10
CA SER A 449 10.92 19.30 -4.03
C SER A 449 11.32 17.90 -3.60
N THR A 450 11.66 17.72 -2.33
CA THR A 450 12.12 16.44 -1.77
C THR A 450 11.52 16.24 -0.37
N PRO A 451 11.58 15.03 0.24
CA PRO A 451 11.04 14.81 1.59
C PRO A 451 11.61 15.72 2.67
N PHE A 452 12.85 16.20 2.48
CA PHE A 452 13.54 17.06 3.43
C PHE A 452 13.39 18.55 3.11
N ALA A 453 12.89 18.86 1.91
CA ALA A 453 12.68 20.20 1.41
C ALA A 453 11.45 20.23 0.47
N PRO A 454 10.23 19.95 0.97
CA PRO A 454 9.05 19.80 0.12
C PRO A 454 8.63 21.13 -0.53
N ASN A 455 8.86 22.24 0.18
CA ASN A 455 8.38 23.58 -0.17
C ASN A 455 9.54 24.54 -0.48
N THR A 456 10.48 24.17 -1.34
CA THR A 456 11.52 25.13 -1.76
C THR A 456 10.93 26.19 -2.69
N GLY A 457 11.33 27.43 -2.46
CA GLY A 457 11.01 28.53 -3.36
C GLY A 457 11.77 28.40 -4.69
N TYR A 458 11.21 29.02 -5.72
CA TYR A 458 11.87 29.15 -7.01
C TYR A 458 13.02 30.13 -6.93
N ILE A 459 14.16 29.75 -7.51
CA ILE A 459 15.32 30.65 -7.63
C ILE A 459 15.74 30.73 -9.08
N ALA A 460 16.15 31.91 -9.54
CA ALA A 460 16.85 32.11 -10.80
C ALA A 460 18.35 32.29 -10.50
N PRO A 461 19.16 31.21 -10.49
CA PRO A 461 20.54 31.27 -10.00
C PRO A 461 21.39 32.36 -10.68
N TYR A 462 21.23 32.51 -12.00
CA TYR A 462 21.95 33.51 -12.78
C TYR A 462 21.56 34.94 -12.38
N THR A 463 20.28 35.22 -12.13
CA THR A 463 19.82 36.56 -11.68
C THR A 463 20.31 36.88 -10.28
N LEU A 464 20.29 35.89 -9.36
CA LEU A 464 20.73 36.08 -7.98
C LEU A 464 22.23 36.35 -7.89
N ASP A 465 23.03 35.60 -8.65
CA ASP A 465 24.47 35.75 -8.67
C ASP A 465 25.07 35.32 -10.02
N PRO A 466 25.21 36.25 -10.98
CA PRO A 466 25.87 35.97 -12.24
C PRO A 466 27.33 35.51 -12.09
N SER A 467 27.97 35.72 -10.94
CA SER A 467 29.33 35.23 -10.69
C SER A 467 29.37 33.74 -10.30
N GLY A 468 28.28 33.23 -9.70
CA GLY A 468 28.14 31.88 -9.17
C GLY A 468 28.90 31.61 -7.87
N GLN A 469 29.39 32.64 -7.17
CA GLN A 469 30.25 32.49 -5.99
C GLN A 469 29.47 32.32 -4.68
N ASN A 470 28.18 32.64 -4.64
CA ASN A 470 27.36 32.64 -3.42
C ASN A 470 26.31 31.51 -3.39
N GLU A 471 26.59 30.38 -4.04
CA GLU A 471 25.68 29.22 -4.13
C GLU A 471 25.05 28.87 -2.78
N ALA A 472 25.85 28.62 -1.74
CA ALA A 472 25.35 28.21 -0.42
C ALA A 472 24.41 29.22 0.27
N GLN A 473 24.51 30.51 -0.07
CA GLN A 473 23.60 31.54 0.46
C GLN A 473 22.28 31.57 -0.31
N ASN A 474 22.34 31.29 -1.61
CA ASN A 474 21.18 31.35 -2.50
C ASN A 474 20.33 30.07 -2.47
N THR A 475 20.89 28.95 -1.99
CA THR A 475 20.22 27.65 -1.93
C THR A 475 19.91 27.19 -0.50
N VAL A 476 19.83 28.11 0.46
CA VAL A 476 19.46 27.80 1.85
C VAL A 476 18.09 27.11 1.88
N GLY A 477 18.02 25.95 2.52
CA GLY A 477 16.78 25.18 2.63
C GLY A 477 16.47 24.28 1.42
N MET A 478 17.37 24.22 0.43
CA MET A 478 17.13 23.50 -0.81
C MET A 478 17.96 22.21 -0.92
N ASP A 479 17.31 21.13 -1.32
CA ASP A 479 17.94 19.85 -1.62
C ASP A 479 17.95 19.60 -3.13
N TYR A 480 19.07 19.86 -3.79
CA TYR A 480 19.21 19.79 -5.26
C TYR A 480 20.46 19.05 -5.73
N LYS A 481 21.31 18.61 -4.79
CA LYS A 481 22.60 17.95 -5.07
C LYS A 481 22.47 16.43 -5.16
N TRP A 482 21.33 15.96 -5.67
CA TRP A 482 21.09 14.56 -6.01
C TRP A 482 21.14 14.34 -7.54
N ILE A 483 21.44 15.39 -8.32
CA ILE A 483 21.69 15.33 -9.77
C ILE A 483 22.97 16.09 -10.10
N TYR A 484 23.75 15.57 -11.02
CA TYR A 484 24.97 16.19 -11.52
C TYR A 484 25.12 16.03 -13.03
N PHE A 485 25.67 17.04 -13.69
CA PHE A 485 25.77 17.10 -15.16
C PHE A 485 27.23 17.05 -15.60
N LEU A 486 27.55 16.08 -16.45
CA LEU A 486 28.82 16.02 -17.16
C LEU A 486 28.62 16.49 -18.59
N SER A 487 29.39 17.49 -19.01
CA SER A 487 29.34 17.97 -20.39
C SER A 487 29.93 16.95 -21.37
N GLN A 488 29.36 16.89 -22.57
CA GLN A 488 29.81 16.03 -23.67
C GLN A 488 29.54 16.68 -25.04
N GLU A 489 30.22 16.21 -26.09
CA GLU A 489 29.97 16.65 -27.48
C GLU A 489 28.89 15.85 -28.22
N GLN A 490 28.80 14.53 -27.97
CA GLN A 490 27.97 13.60 -28.75
C GLN A 490 26.48 13.67 -28.36
N GLU A 491 25.58 13.51 -29.32
CA GLU A 491 24.12 13.51 -29.12
C GLU A 491 23.51 12.14 -28.84
N ASP A 492 24.23 11.06 -29.19
CA ASP A 492 23.75 9.68 -29.17
C ASP A 492 24.54 8.79 -28.20
N ALA A 493 25.22 9.40 -27.22
CA ALA A 493 25.97 8.71 -26.18
C ALA A 493 25.56 9.13 -24.76
N ILE A 494 25.60 8.19 -23.81
CA ILE A 494 25.63 8.49 -22.37
C ILE A 494 27.08 8.36 -21.91
N SER A 495 27.58 9.38 -21.21
CA SER A 495 28.95 9.40 -20.71
C SER A 495 29.11 8.43 -19.54
N VAL A 496 30.29 7.80 -19.44
CA VAL A 496 30.65 7.00 -18.26
C VAL A 496 30.76 7.92 -17.04
N TYR A 497 30.22 7.49 -15.90
CA TYR A 497 30.32 8.24 -14.66
C TYR A 497 31.78 8.45 -14.26
N PRO A 498 32.23 9.70 -14.00
CA PRO A 498 33.65 9.98 -13.79
C PRO A 498 34.11 9.78 -12.33
N GLY A 499 33.21 9.40 -11.43
CA GLY A 499 33.44 9.21 -9.99
C GLY A 499 33.02 10.42 -9.15
N ASP A 500 32.69 10.18 -7.88
CA ASP A 500 32.17 11.18 -6.92
C ASP A 500 33.15 12.31 -6.64
N GLU A 501 34.46 12.08 -6.78
CA GLU A 501 35.48 13.13 -6.66
C GLU A 501 35.25 14.31 -7.64
N CYS A 502 34.56 14.05 -8.75
CA CYS A 502 34.20 15.07 -9.75
C CYS A 502 33.08 16.02 -9.30
N LYS A 503 32.30 15.67 -8.25
CA LYS A 503 31.20 16.50 -7.72
C LYS A 503 31.70 17.80 -7.09
N ASP A 504 32.91 17.77 -6.51
CA ASP A 504 33.50 18.89 -5.78
C ASP A 504 34.76 19.47 -6.44
N ASN A 505 35.43 18.70 -7.32
CA ASN A 505 36.72 19.10 -7.89
C ASN A 505 36.86 18.65 -9.35
N VAL A 506 37.76 19.31 -10.08
CA VAL A 506 38.22 18.78 -11.37
C VAL A 506 39.08 17.54 -11.10
N TYR A 507 38.58 16.38 -11.49
CA TYR A 507 39.25 15.10 -11.28
C TYR A 507 39.34 14.32 -12.60
N LYS A 508 40.52 13.77 -12.89
CA LYS A 508 40.84 13.13 -14.19
C LYS A 508 40.44 13.97 -15.42
N GLY A 509 40.46 15.31 -15.30
CA GLY A 509 40.10 16.25 -16.36
C GLY A 509 38.59 16.40 -16.59
N LYS A 510 37.76 15.84 -15.72
CA LYS A 510 36.30 15.94 -15.74
C LYS A 510 35.79 16.72 -14.52
N TYR A 511 34.62 17.32 -14.65
CA TYR A 511 33.94 18.09 -13.60
C TYR A 511 32.44 17.89 -13.72
N LEU A 512 31.77 17.68 -12.60
CA LEU A 512 30.32 17.51 -12.53
C LEU A 512 29.67 18.80 -12.05
N LEU A 513 28.89 19.43 -12.93
CA LEU A 513 28.12 20.63 -12.58
C LEU A 513 26.89 20.21 -11.77
N ASN A 514 26.66 20.84 -10.62
CA ASN A 514 25.37 20.71 -9.94
C ASN A 514 24.29 21.60 -10.61
N PRO A 515 22.99 21.44 -10.31
CA PRO A 515 21.93 22.19 -11.00
C PRO A 515 22.03 23.71 -10.89
N TYR A 516 22.48 24.24 -9.73
CA TYR A 516 22.68 25.69 -9.55
C TYR A 516 23.78 26.21 -10.49
N GLN A 517 24.92 25.51 -10.51
CA GLN A 517 26.06 25.85 -11.36
C GLN A 517 25.69 25.75 -12.84
N LEU A 518 24.94 24.72 -13.23
CA LEU A 518 24.44 24.57 -14.59
C LEU A 518 23.62 25.80 -15.01
N CYS A 519 22.60 26.19 -14.21
CA CYS A 519 21.76 27.35 -14.53
C CYS A 519 22.57 28.65 -14.67
N VAL A 520 23.56 28.88 -13.79
CA VAL A 520 24.47 30.03 -13.89
C VAL A 520 25.30 29.98 -15.17
N SER A 521 25.85 28.82 -15.50
CA SER A 521 26.70 28.63 -16.69
C SER A 521 25.93 28.79 -18.00
N LEU A 522 24.72 28.23 -18.10
CA LEU A 522 23.84 28.40 -19.26
C LEU A 522 23.45 29.87 -19.42
N GLY A 523 23.04 30.56 -18.35
CA GLY A 523 22.73 31.99 -18.37
C GLY A 523 23.90 32.85 -18.86
N LYS A 524 25.13 32.58 -18.37
CA LYS A 524 26.35 33.26 -18.85
C LYS A 524 26.55 33.09 -20.35
N LEU A 525 26.43 31.86 -20.87
CA LEU A 525 26.62 31.57 -22.28
C LEU A 525 25.53 32.20 -23.15
N THR A 526 24.26 32.14 -22.73
CA THR A 526 23.14 32.81 -23.41
C THR A 526 23.37 34.32 -23.50
N GLY A 527 23.82 34.96 -22.41
CA GLY A 527 24.14 36.39 -22.42
C GLY A 527 25.25 36.76 -23.43
N ARG A 528 26.25 35.88 -23.60
CA ARG A 528 27.33 36.05 -24.59
C ARG A 528 26.84 35.92 -26.02
N ILE A 529 25.92 34.99 -26.28
CA ILE A 529 25.27 34.83 -27.58
C ILE A 529 24.41 36.06 -27.92
N ILE A 530 23.68 36.62 -26.94
CA ILE A 530 22.86 37.83 -27.14
C ILE A 530 23.71 39.03 -27.60
N VAL A 531 24.90 39.23 -27.02
CA VAL A 531 25.80 40.33 -27.41
C VAL A 531 26.59 40.07 -28.69
N GLY A 532 26.44 38.88 -29.30
CA GLY A 532 27.06 38.53 -30.57
C GLY A 532 28.55 38.19 -30.47
N ASP A 533 28.98 37.59 -29.35
CA ASP A 533 30.35 37.08 -29.22
C ASP A 533 30.61 35.98 -30.27
N ASN A 534 31.82 35.95 -30.82
CA ASN A 534 32.19 34.96 -31.84
C ASN A 534 32.50 33.59 -31.21
N TRP A 535 32.49 32.53 -32.03
CA TRP A 535 32.76 31.15 -31.61
C TRP A 535 33.98 30.98 -30.70
N ASN A 536 35.14 31.54 -31.06
CA ASN A 536 36.36 31.37 -30.25
C ASN A 536 36.22 31.97 -28.85
N THR A 537 35.45 33.06 -28.73
CA THR A 537 35.17 33.70 -27.44
C THR A 537 34.19 32.87 -26.63
N LEU A 538 33.12 32.39 -27.26
CA LEU A 538 32.14 31.49 -26.63
C LEU A 538 32.78 30.20 -26.15
N GLN A 539 33.62 29.57 -26.98
CA GLN A 539 34.34 28.34 -26.65
C GLN A 539 35.26 28.54 -25.45
N SER A 540 36.04 29.63 -25.41
CA SER A 540 36.90 29.93 -24.26
C SER A 540 36.10 30.13 -22.96
N VAL A 541 34.93 30.77 -23.04
CA VAL A 541 34.06 30.95 -21.87
C VAL A 541 33.43 29.61 -21.44
N ALA A 542 33.03 28.78 -22.40
CA ALA A 542 32.47 27.46 -22.12
C ALA A 542 33.50 26.53 -21.45
N GLU A 543 34.76 26.53 -21.92
CA GLU A 543 35.86 25.78 -21.31
C GLU A 543 36.10 26.20 -19.84
N ASP A 544 36.10 27.50 -19.55
CA ASP A 544 36.22 28.04 -18.19
C ASP A 544 35.03 27.63 -17.29
N LEU A 545 33.88 27.32 -17.88
CA LEU A 545 32.66 26.85 -17.20
C LEU A 545 32.52 25.32 -17.21
N HIS A 546 33.54 24.59 -17.69
CA HIS A 546 33.54 23.13 -17.84
C HIS A 546 32.41 22.59 -18.77
N ILE A 547 32.06 23.35 -19.80
CA ILE A 547 31.08 22.99 -20.82
C ILE A 547 31.77 22.79 -22.17
N GLU A 548 31.59 21.59 -22.74
CA GLU A 548 31.87 21.26 -24.12
C GLU A 548 30.72 21.81 -25.00
N LEU A 549 30.88 23.06 -25.47
CA LEU A 549 29.90 23.70 -26.35
C LEU A 549 30.04 23.18 -27.78
N VAL A 550 28.93 22.90 -28.46
CA VAL A 550 28.89 22.44 -29.85
C VAL A 550 28.30 23.53 -30.75
N GLN A 551 28.82 23.66 -31.97
CA GLN A 551 28.25 24.52 -33.01
C GLN A 551 27.69 23.67 -34.15
N GLU A 552 26.38 23.72 -34.35
CA GLU A 552 25.68 22.95 -35.39
C GLU A 552 24.93 23.88 -36.33
N TYR A 553 24.74 23.48 -37.59
CA TYR A 553 24.03 24.29 -38.56
C TYR A 553 22.57 23.82 -38.64
N ASP A 554 21.64 24.67 -38.24
CA ASP A 554 20.21 24.41 -38.41
C ASP A 554 19.79 24.82 -39.83
N TYR A 555 19.27 23.85 -40.59
CA TYR A 555 18.80 24.08 -41.96
C TYR A 555 17.43 24.76 -42.03
N GLY A 556 16.63 24.68 -40.96
CA GLY A 556 15.35 25.37 -40.81
C GLY A 556 15.55 26.88 -40.71
N ASP A 557 16.41 27.32 -39.80
CA ASP A 557 16.68 28.74 -39.55
C ASP A 557 17.86 29.29 -40.37
N SER A 558 18.60 28.40 -41.04
CA SER A 558 19.76 28.73 -41.89
C SER A 558 20.86 29.48 -41.15
N GLU A 559 21.07 29.14 -39.88
CA GLU A 559 22.10 29.71 -39.02
C GLU A 559 22.79 28.65 -38.16
N TYR A 560 23.88 29.07 -37.50
CA TYR A 560 24.61 28.19 -36.59
C TYR A 560 24.04 28.32 -35.18
N HIS A 561 23.64 27.19 -34.61
CA HIS A 561 23.16 27.06 -33.25
C HIS A 561 24.29 26.60 -32.34
N TYR A 562 24.31 27.15 -31.13
CA TYR A 562 25.22 26.83 -30.05
C TYR A 562 24.50 25.96 -29.02
N ILE A 563 24.91 24.70 -28.94
CA ILE A 563 24.21 23.67 -28.17
C ILE A 563 25.12 23.19 -27.04
N ALA A 564 24.58 23.12 -25.82
CA ALA A 564 25.26 22.54 -24.66
C ALA A 564 24.62 21.18 -24.32
N ARG A 565 25.41 20.11 -24.34
CA ARG A 565 24.95 18.73 -24.13
C ARG A 565 25.56 18.13 -22.88
N PHE A 566 24.77 17.32 -22.18
CA PHE A 566 25.17 16.72 -20.90
C PHE A 566 24.63 15.30 -20.75
N THR A 567 25.40 14.47 -20.03
CA THR A 567 24.82 13.36 -19.27
C THR A 567 24.51 13.86 -17.86
N ALA A 568 23.23 13.81 -17.49
CA ALA A 568 22.76 13.96 -16.13
C ALA A 568 22.90 12.62 -15.39
N PHE A 569 23.63 12.61 -14.27
CA PHE A 569 23.74 11.50 -13.34
C PHE A 569 22.87 11.78 -12.12
N ILE A 570 21.91 10.91 -11.86
CA ILE A 570 20.91 11.05 -10.82
C ILE A 570 21.24 10.05 -9.71
N ASP A 571 21.49 10.53 -8.50
CA ASP A 571 21.79 9.68 -7.35
C ASP A 571 20.57 8.85 -6.92
N GLU A 572 20.79 7.78 -6.16
CA GLU A 572 19.69 6.99 -5.58
C GLU A 572 18.79 7.87 -4.70
N TYR A 573 17.52 7.50 -4.56
CA TYR A 573 16.60 8.06 -3.55
C TYR A 573 16.95 7.50 -2.17
N CYS A 574 18.16 7.79 -1.70
CA CYS A 574 18.66 7.36 -0.41
C CYS A 574 19.45 8.51 0.20
N TYR A 575 19.28 8.71 1.51
CA TYR A 575 19.89 9.82 2.23
C TYR A 575 20.64 9.30 3.45
N GLU A 576 21.83 9.84 3.65
CA GLU A 576 22.66 9.54 4.82
C GLU A 576 22.45 10.57 5.92
N THR A 577 22.27 11.81 5.50
CA THR A 577 21.94 12.94 6.33
C THR A 577 20.85 13.74 5.66
N ASN A 578 20.09 14.47 6.45
CA ASN A 578 19.17 15.46 5.95
C ASN A 578 19.98 16.50 5.15
N PRO A 579 19.73 16.66 3.85
CA PRO A 579 20.55 17.50 2.96
C PRO A 579 20.48 19.01 3.30
N VAL A 580 19.49 19.43 4.08
CA VAL A 580 19.29 20.81 4.52
C VAL A 580 19.94 21.08 5.87
N THR A 581 19.82 20.15 6.81
CA THR A 581 20.25 20.35 8.22
C THR A 581 21.53 19.61 8.60
N SER A 582 22.00 18.73 7.70
CA SER A 582 23.13 17.81 7.88
C SER A 582 23.01 16.89 9.11
N GLN A 583 21.80 16.72 9.67
CA GLN A 583 21.57 15.75 10.73
C GLN A 583 21.45 14.33 10.16
N PRO A 584 21.91 13.29 10.86
CA PRO A 584 21.67 11.91 10.46
C PRO A 584 20.17 11.63 10.28
N VAL A 585 19.84 10.80 9.29
CA VAL A 585 18.47 10.33 9.02
C VAL A 585 18.44 8.81 9.03
N THR A 586 17.25 8.25 9.16
CA THR A 586 17.01 6.81 9.07
C THR A 586 16.30 6.46 7.77
N TRP A 587 16.24 5.17 7.42
CA TRP A 587 15.54 4.75 6.21
C TRP A 587 14.04 5.11 6.21
N ALA A 588 13.41 5.28 7.37
CA ALA A 588 12.01 5.71 7.47
C ALA A 588 11.77 7.16 6.98
N ASP A 589 12.82 7.99 6.91
CA ASP A 589 12.70 9.39 6.53
C ASP A 589 12.59 9.58 5.01
N PHE A 590 13.02 8.58 4.22
CA PHE A 590 13.04 8.64 2.75
C PHE A 590 12.40 7.45 2.03
N THR A 591 12.03 6.38 2.74
CA THR A 591 11.25 5.28 2.15
C THR A 591 9.76 5.55 2.23
N ASN A 592 9.00 5.02 1.27
CA ASN A 592 7.55 5.21 1.16
C ASN A 592 7.14 6.70 1.24
N LYS A 593 7.97 7.61 0.70
CA LYS A 593 7.71 9.06 0.63
C LYS A 593 7.25 9.47 -0.76
N ASN A 594 6.76 10.71 -0.88
CA ASN A 594 6.44 11.31 -2.18
C ASN A 594 7.66 11.36 -3.10
N ASP A 595 7.44 11.29 -4.40
CA ASP A 595 8.51 11.43 -5.39
C ASP A 595 9.25 12.76 -5.22
N ARG A 596 10.56 12.75 -5.49
CA ARG A 596 11.39 13.97 -5.46
C ARG A 596 11.52 14.51 -6.85
N THR A 597 11.47 15.83 -6.98
CA THR A 597 11.47 16.52 -8.28
C THR A 597 12.56 17.56 -8.34
N MET A 598 13.20 17.69 -9.51
CA MET A 598 14.08 18.81 -9.83
C MET A 598 13.65 19.37 -11.18
N LEU A 599 13.50 20.70 -11.23
CA LEU A 599 12.98 21.42 -12.38
C LEU A 599 13.92 22.56 -12.74
N ILE A 600 14.29 22.63 -14.03
CA ILE A 600 14.84 23.81 -14.69
C ILE A 600 13.76 24.34 -15.63
N ALA A 601 13.19 25.50 -15.32
CA ALA A 601 12.03 26.08 -16.00
C ALA A 601 12.35 27.41 -16.71
N SER A 602 11.51 27.74 -17.71
CA SER A 602 11.54 29.00 -18.45
C SER A 602 10.54 30.05 -17.91
N HIS A 603 9.46 29.62 -17.24
CA HIS A 603 8.41 30.47 -16.67
C HIS A 603 7.76 29.78 -15.49
N ILE A 604 7.35 30.55 -14.46
CA ILE A 604 6.72 30.03 -13.24
C ILE A 604 5.68 31.02 -12.72
N TYR A 605 4.56 30.48 -12.24
CA TYR A 605 3.44 31.21 -11.68
C TYR A 605 3.00 30.59 -10.35
N ASN A 606 2.89 31.39 -9.29
CA ASN A 606 2.42 31.01 -7.95
C ASN A 606 1.73 32.21 -7.24
N GLU A 607 0.78 32.82 -7.93
CA GLU A 607 0.13 34.06 -7.47
C GLU A 607 -1.10 33.80 -6.56
N GLY A 608 -1.49 32.53 -6.38
CA GLY A 608 -2.70 32.10 -5.66
C GLY A 608 -2.57 31.97 -4.14
N ASP A 609 -3.28 30.99 -3.58
CA ASP A 609 -3.26 30.60 -2.16
C ASP A 609 -1.96 29.89 -1.73
N GLY A 610 -1.06 29.60 -2.67
CA GLY A 610 0.20 28.90 -2.43
C GLY A 610 0.10 27.37 -2.46
N ASN A 611 -1.08 26.81 -2.74
CA ASN A 611 -1.31 25.38 -2.89
C ASN A 611 -1.33 24.92 -4.37
N SER A 612 -1.33 25.87 -5.31
CA SER A 612 -1.27 25.61 -6.76
C SER A 612 -0.07 26.30 -7.40
N THR A 613 0.73 25.53 -8.15
CA THR A 613 1.85 26.08 -8.92
C THR A 613 1.84 25.64 -10.38
N TYR A 614 2.23 26.53 -11.28
CA TYR A 614 2.43 26.22 -12.70
C TYR A 614 3.80 26.67 -13.18
N ALA A 615 4.55 25.76 -13.79
CA ALA A 615 5.84 26.05 -14.39
C ALA A 615 5.96 25.46 -15.80
N THR A 616 6.78 26.06 -16.66
CA THR A 616 7.08 25.52 -17.99
C THR A 616 8.49 24.95 -18.01
N ALA A 617 8.61 23.62 -18.13
CA ALA A 617 9.90 22.94 -18.00
C ALA A 617 10.78 23.08 -19.25
N ARG A 618 12.07 23.34 -19.07
CA ARG A 618 13.10 22.95 -20.04
C ARG A 618 13.56 21.54 -19.77
N THR A 619 13.86 21.27 -18.50
CA THR A 619 14.27 19.94 -18.04
C THR A 619 13.61 19.64 -16.69
N ALA A 620 13.01 18.47 -16.55
CA ALA A 620 12.42 18.01 -15.30
C ALA A 620 12.84 16.57 -15.01
N PHE A 621 13.21 16.31 -13.76
CA PHE A 621 13.49 14.98 -13.24
C PHE A 621 12.51 14.70 -12.10
N ILE A 622 11.83 13.57 -12.16
CA ILE A 622 10.93 13.04 -11.14
C ILE A 622 11.49 11.68 -10.78
N GLN A 623 11.77 11.45 -9.50
CA GLN A 623 12.34 10.20 -9.04
C GLN A 623 11.54 9.62 -7.89
N ARG A 624 11.16 8.35 -8.04
CA ARG A 624 10.36 7.63 -7.05
C ARG A 624 11.13 7.33 -5.77
N SER A 625 10.41 7.25 -4.66
CA SER A 625 10.99 6.84 -3.38
C SER A 625 11.24 5.33 -3.33
N ILE A 626 12.23 4.93 -2.53
CA ILE A 626 12.49 3.52 -2.25
C ILE A 626 11.32 2.95 -1.46
N GLN A 627 10.86 1.76 -1.84
CA GLN A 627 9.72 1.12 -1.21
C GLN A 627 10.20 0.12 -0.16
N THR A 628 9.48 0.02 0.96
CA THR A 628 9.78 -0.97 1.99
C THR A 628 8.51 -1.40 2.70
N PHE A 629 8.52 -2.63 3.22
CA PHE A 629 7.39 -3.23 3.93
C PHE A 629 7.64 -3.34 5.45
N TYR A 630 8.75 -2.79 5.93
CA TYR A 630 9.09 -2.75 7.36
C TYR A 630 8.39 -1.57 8.04
N ASN A 631 8.09 -1.74 9.33
CA ASN A 631 7.53 -0.67 10.14
C ASN A 631 8.55 0.47 10.33
N SER A 632 8.18 1.69 9.93
CA SER A 632 9.02 2.88 10.07
C SER A 632 9.50 3.14 11.49
N ASP A 633 8.72 2.76 12.51
CA ASP A 633 9.08 2.98 13.91
C ASP A 633 10.32 2.18 14.34
N MET A 634 10.65 1.12 13.60
CA MET A 634 11.81 0.27 13.87
C MET A 634 13.10 0.74 13.17
N ALA A 635 13.08 1.85 12.45
CA ALA A 635 14.22 2.27 11.63
C ALA A 635 15.52 2.55 12.40
N ASN A 636 15.42 2.78 13.71
CA ASN A 636 16.60 2.91 14.58
C ASN A 636 17.16 1.57 15.08
N SER A 637 16.48 0.44 14.88
CA SER A 637 16.81 -0.84 15.52
C SER A 637 16.94 -2.01 14.56
N ILE A 638 16.38 -1.91 13.36
CA ILE A 638 16.43 -2.97 12.36
C ILE A 638 16.89 -2.47 11.01
N ASP A 639 17.74 -3.28 10.38
CA ASP A 639 18.12 -3.11 9.00
C ASP A 639 16.96 -3.62 8.14
N ALA A 640 16.53 -2.79 7.21
CA ALA A 640 15.41 -3.06 6.32
C ALA A 640 15.91 -3.46 4.93
N MET A 641 14.98 -3.93 4.11
CA MET A 641 15.20 -4.16 2.68
C MET A 641 14.42 -3.12 1.89
N GLY A 642 15.12 -2.38 1.03
CA GLY A 642 14.52 -1.47 0.07
C GLY A 642 14.25 -2.17 -1.26
N VAL A 643 13.15 -1.82 -1.91
CA VAL A 643 12.67 -2.42 -3.15
C VAL A 643 12.50 -1.32 -4.20
N GLU A 644 12.89 -1.61 -5.45
CA GLU A 644 12.62 -0.70 -6.59
C GLU A 644 11.11 -0.65 -6.90
N THR A 645 10.62 0.51 -7.36
CA THR A 645 9.19 0.72 -7.55
C THR A 645 8.64 -0.07 -8.71
N TYR A 646 9.35 -0.22 -9.83
CA TYR A 646 8.96 -1.08 -10.95
C TYR A 646 10.19 -1.69 -11.63
N CYS A 647 10.00 -2.81 -12.34
CA CYS A 647 11.07 -3.36 -13.15
C CYS A 647 11.22 -2.55 -14.44
N GLU A 648 12.33 -1.86 -14.66
CA GLU A 648 12.53 -1.05 -15.88
C GLU A 648 13.05 -1.88 -17.07
N ASN A 649 13.34 -3.16 -16.86
CA ASN A 649 13.68 -4.08 -17.93
C ASN A 649 12.42 -4.72 -18.52
N ARG A 650 12.47 -5.03 -19.82
CA ARG A 650 11.52 -5.95 -20.46
C ARG A 650 11.77 -7.39 -19.95
N PRO A 651 10.80 -8.31 -20.07
CA PRO A 651 11.01 -9.72 -19.78
C PRO A 651 12.26 -10.27 -20.47
N ILE A 652 13.21 -10.73 -19.66
CA ILE A 652 14.50 -11.26 -20.09
C ILE A 652 14.25 -12.68 -20.58
N SER A 653 14.61 -12.97 -21.83
CA SER A 653 14.31 -14.26 -22.50
C SER A 653 15.54 -15.17 -22.70
N LEU A 654 16.73 -14.72 -22.31
CA LEU A 654 17.99 -15.44 -22.54
C LEU A 654 18.36 -16.31 -21.33
N GLY A 655 18.82 -17.54 -21.62
CA GLY A 655 19.21 -18.60 -20.68
C GLY A 655 19.77 -18.13 -19.33
N PHE A 656 19.01 -18.32 -18.24
CA PHE A 656 19.55 -18.32 -16.88
C PHE A 656 20.30 -19.65 -16.65
N SER A 657 21.52 -19.77 -17.15
CA SER A 657 22.39 -20.92 -16.86
C SER A 657 23.61 -20.46 -16.07
N ILE A 658 23.62 -20.78 -14.77
CA ILE A 658 24.82 -20.71 -13.93
C ILE A 658 25.55 -22.07 -13.98
N ASN A 659 25.05 -23.10 -14.68
CA ASN A 659 25.47 -24.48 -14.42
C ASN A 659 26.73 -24.97 -15.15
N ASP A 660 27.21 -24.30 -16.21
CA ASP A 660 28.24 -24.90 -17.08
C ASP A 660 29.71 -24.61 -16.69
N HIS A 661 29.98 -23.77 -15.68
CA HIS A 661 31.36 -23.42 -15.28
C HIS A 661 31.71 -23.42 -13.77
N TYR A 662 30.75 -23.68 -12.87
CA TYR A 662 30.91 -23.40 -11.43
C TYR A 662 31.29 -24.62 -10.58
N GLN A 663 31.71 -25.73 -11.19
CA GLN A 663 32.04 -26.96 -10.44
C GLN A 663 33.20 -26.83 -9.43
N ASP A 664 33.98 -25.74 -9.46
CA ASP A 664 35.16 -25.53 -8.61
C ASP A 664 35.13 -24.24 -7.74
N ALA A 665 34.16 -23.34 -7.93
CA ALA A 665 33.99 -22.11 -7.15
C ALA A 665 32.55 -22.11 -6.63
N GLY A 666 32.37 -22.30 -5.31
CA GLY A 666 31.07 -22.57 -4.68
C GLY A 666 29.90 -21.81 -5.34
N ASP A 667 28.87 -22.55 -5.73
CA ASP A 667 27.70 -21.99 -6.42
C ASP A 667 27.04 -20.92 -5.55
N PRO A 668 26.62 -19.76 -6.11
CA PRO A 668 25.87 -18.76 -5.37
C PRO A 668 24.51 -19.32 -4.94
N ASP A 669 24.41 -19.81 -3.70
CA ASP A 669 23.28 -20.61 -3.21
C ASP A 669 22.61 -20.06 -1.94
N ASN A 670 23.00 -18.86 -1.48
CA ASN A 670 22.45 -18.29 -0.27
C ASN A 670 20.97 -17.92 -0.50
N ALA A 671 20.06 -18.60 0.20
CA ALA A 671 18.63 -18.36 0.10
C ALA A 671 18.17 -17.04 0.73
N ASN A 672 19.00 -16.40 1.55
CA ASN A 672 18.68 -15.19 2.30
C ASN A 672 19.48 -13.95 1.87
N ASN A 673 20.62 -14.10 1.20
CA ASN A 673 21.50 -12.99 0.83
C ASN A 673 21.79 -12.97 -0.68
N GLY A 674 20.99 -12.20 -1.42
CA GLY A 674 21.19 -12.02 -2.86
C GLY A 674 22.40 -11.18 -3.23
N ARG A 675 22.86 -10.30 -2.33
CA ARG A 675 24.06 -9.48 -2.54
C ARG A 675 25.32 -10.33 -2.56
N GLU A 676 25.45 -11.23 -1.58
CA GLU A 676 26.54 -12.21 -1.52
C GLU A 676 26.59 -13.06 -2.79
N ASN A 677 25.44 -13.60 -3.22
CA ASN A 677 25.33 -14.38 -4.46
C ASN A 677 25.84 -13.59 -5.68
N MET A 678 25.51 -12.30 -5.74
CA MET A 678 25.88 -11.40 -6.83
C MET A 678 27.37 -11.00 -6.79
N LEU A 679 27.94 -10.79 -5.61
CA LEU A 679 29.38 -10.51 -5.43
C LEU A 679 30.26 -11.71 -5.81
N GLN A 680 29.85 -12.91 -5.37
CA GLN A 680 30.52 -14.15 -5.78
C GLN A 680 30.54 -14.28 -7.31
N LEU A 681 29.44 -13.90 -7.97
CA LEU A 681 29.36 -13.89 -9.43
C LEU A 681 30.30 -12.86 -10.08
N THR A 682 30.31 -11.62 -9.61
CA THR A 682 31.17 -10.56 -10.18
C THR A 682 32.66 -10.89 -10.05
N ASP A 683 33.06 -11.44 -8.91
CA ASP A 683 34.43 -11.87 -8.62
C ASP A 683 34.86 -13.03 -9.53
N CYS A 684 34.02 -14.08 -9.60
CA CYS A 684 34.29 -15.27 -10.41
C CYS A 684 34.48 -14.91 -11.89
N LEU A 685 33.72 -13.95 -12.40
CA LEU A 685 33.72 -13.54 -13.80
C LEU A 685 34.68 -12.39 -14.11
N SER A 686 35.35 -11.84 -13.09
CA SER A 686 36.18 -10.64 -13.21
C SER A 686 35.43 -9.53 -13.97
N MET A 687 34.21 -9.23 -13.52
CA MET A 687 33.35 -8.21 -14.12
C MET A 687 33.92 -6.81 -13.90
N ASP A 688 33.62 -5.90 -14.83
CA ASP A 688 34.01 -4.51 -14.74
C ASP A 688 32.92 -3.63 -15.38
N TRP A 689 32.93 -2.33 -15.07
CA TRP A 689 31.87 -1.41 -15.48
C TRP A 689 31.70 -1.32 -16.99
N SER A 690 32.79 -1.49 -17.75
CA SER A 690 32.74 -1.50 -19.22
C SER A 690 31.81 -2.59 -19.76
N LYS A 691 31.80 -3.78 -19.13
CA LYS A 691 30.93 -4.90 -19.52
C LYS A 691 29.47 -4.71 -19.12
N VAL A 692 29.21 -3.97 -18.03
CA VAL A 692 27.84 -3.69 -17.55
C VAL A 692 27.20 -2.59 -18.40
N LEU A 693 27.97 -1.57 -18.74
CA LEU A 693 27.46 -0.37 -19.39
C LEU A 693 27.40 -0.49 -20.93
N SER A 694 28.19 -1.36 -21.57
CA SER A 694 28.23 -1.47 -23.03
C SER A 694 27.14 -2.38 -23.60
N VAL A 695 26.19 -1.84 -24.38
CA VAL A 695 25.28 -2.63 -25.22
C VAL A 695 25.70 -2.48 -26.68
N TYR A 696 26.05 -3.60 -27.33
CA TYR A 696 26.55 -3.62 -28.71
C TYR A 696 25.42 -3.50 -29.73
N GLN A 697 25.56 -2.58 -30.68
CA GLN A 697 24.61 -2.44 -31.80
C GLN A 697 25.07 -3.25 -33.02
N ASP A 698 24.17 -4.09 -33.54
CA ASP A 698 24.14 -4.65 -34.91
C ASP A 698 25.48 -4.81 -35.66
N GLY A 699 26.11 -6.00 -35.58
CA GLY A 699 26.91 -6.61 -36.65
C GLY A 699 28.09 -5.82 -37.29
N TYR A 700 28.40 -4.62 -36.83
CA TYR A 700 29.45 -3.74 -37.33
C TYR A 700 30.60 -3.68 -36.34
N SER A 701 31.84 -3.59 -36.83
CA SER A 701 33.13 -3.66 -36.10
C SER A 701 33.15 -3.02 -34.69
N PRO A 702 33.87 -3.59 -33.71
CA PRO A 702 33.87 -3.21 -32.28
C PRO A 702 34.41 -1.82 -31.91
N ASP A 703 34.62 -0.91 -32.86
CA ASP A 703 35.36 0.34 -32.59
C ASP A 703 34.50 1.63 -32.59
N GLU A 704 33.20 1.60 -32.95
CA GLU A 704 32.48 2.87 -33.24
C GLU A 704 31.03 3.04 -32.73
N ASN A 705 30.34 2.02 -32.17
CA ASN A 705 28.93 2.16 -31.74
C ASN A 705 28.61 1.46 -30.41
N TYR A 706 29.00 2.06 -29.29
CA TYR A 706 28.58 1.62 -27.96
C TYR A 706 27.42 2.50 -27.47
N THR A 707 26.26 1.91 -27.26
CA THR A 707 25.17 2.57 -26.53
C THR A 707 25.23 2.19 -25.06
N TYR A 708 25.27 3.19 -24.20
CA TYR A 708 25.40 3.06 -22.75
C TYR A 708 24.02 3.03 -22.07
N ASN A 709 23.93 2.39 -20.89
CA ASN A 709 22.70 2.33 -20.10
C ASN A 709 22.24 3.74 -19.69
N GLY A 710 21.01 4.11 -20.02
CA GLY A 710 20.41 5.42 -19.68
C GLY A 710 19.32 5.87 -20.66
N TYR A 711 18.74 7.05 -20.37
CA TYR A 711 17.64 7.64 -21.12
C TYR A 711 18.14 8.66 -22.15
N PHE A 712 17.77 8.49 -23.42
CA PHE A 712 18.15 9.41 -24.52
C PHE A 712 17.04 10.40 -24.89
N ALA A 713 15.83 10.20 -24.40
CA ALA A 713 14.66 11.00 -24.72
C ALA A 713 13.76 11.15 -23.49
N SER A 714 12.88 12.16 -23.51
CA SER A 714 11.86 12.33 -22.49
C SER A 714 11.06 11.05 -22.30
N THR A 715 10.80 10.72 -21.04
CA THR A 715 10.09 9.51 -20.67
C THR A 715 8.65 9.83 -20.28
N SER A 716 7.78 8.82 -20.40
CA SER A 716 6.38 8.93 -19.97
C SER A 716 6.25 8.75 -18.48
N SER A 717 5.28 9.43 -17.86
CA SER A 717 4.83 9.15 -16.49
C SER A 717 4.26 7.74 -16.29
N ASN A 718 3.97 7.03 -17.37
CA ASN A 718 3.46 5.67 -17.31
C ASN A 718 4.63 4.69 -17.13
N TRP A 719 4.90 4.32 -15.88
CA TRP A 719 5.91 3.34 -15.50
C TRP A 719 5.77 1.98 -16.21
N ARG A 720 4.58 1.62 -16.71
CA ARG A 720 4.38 0.36 -17.47
C ARG A 720 5.03 0.41 -18.85
N THR A 721 5.05 1.57 -19.49
CA THR A 721 5.69 1.78 -20.80
C THR A 721 7.13 2.27 -20.68
N HIS A 722 7.51 2.75 -19.50
CA HIS A 722 8.86 3.17 -19.15
C HIS A 722 9.79 1.95 -19.03
N LYS A 723 10.45 1.58 -20.12
CA LYS A 723 11.42 0.49 -20.16
C LYS A 723 12.68 0.96 -20.87
N ILE A 724 13.82 0.43 -20.48
CA ILE A 724 15.10 0.72 -21.15
C ILE A 724 15.00 0.18 -22.60
N ASP A 725 14.97 1.10 -23.58
CA ASP A 725 14.53 0.88 -24.97
C ASP A 725 15.45 -0.03 -25.80
N LYS A 726 16.72 -0.16 -25.44
CA LYS A 726 17.70 -1.00 -26.15
C LYS A 726 18.09 -2.20 -25.28
N PRO A 727 17.42 -3.35 -25.45
CA PRO A 727 17.39 -4.34 -24.39
C PRO A 727 18.64 -5.22 -24.40
N LEU A 728 18.93 -5.77 -23.21
CA LEU A 728 19.59 -7.06 -22.97
C LEU A 728 18.91 -8.26 -23.72
N ASN A 729 17.99 -8.01 -24.66
CA ASN A 729 17.05 -8.96 -25.27
C ASN A 729 17.16 -9.05 -26.80
N THR A 730 18.18 -8.46 -27.45
CA THR A 730 18.37 -8.76 -28.88
C THR A 730 19.18 -10.04 -29.04
N SER A 731 18.64 -10.99 -29.80
CA SER A 731 19.31 -12.19 -30.28
C SER A 731 20.52 -11.91 -31.20
N GLN A 732 20.92 -10.64 -31.34
CA GLN A 732 22.00 -10.16 -32.20
C GLN A 732 23.15 -9.48 -31.43
N SER A 733 23.03 -9.27 -30.11
CA SER A 733 24.13 -8.78 -29.27
C SER A 733 25.20 -9.88 -29.11
N TYR A 734 26.18 -9.88 -30.04
CA TYR A 734 27.25 -10.87 -30.19
C TYR A 734 28.15 -11.05 -28.94
N TYR A 735 28.15 -10.08 -28.01
CA TYR A 735 28.94 -10.12 -26.77
C TYR A 735 28.12 -10.34 -25.47
N ILE A 736 26.81 -10.11 -25.48
CA ILE A 736 25.90 -10.60 -24.42
C ILE A 736 25.68 -12.12 -24.59
N HIS A 737 25.99 -12.66 -25.78
CA HIS A 737 26.10 -14.09 -26.07
C HIS A 737 27.27 -14.79 -25.39
N ASN A 738 27.92 -14.18 -24.39
CA ASN A 738 28.80 -14.95 -23.53
C ASN A 738 27.91 -15.87 -22.66
N PRO A 739 27.88 -17.20 -22.90
CA PRO A 739 26.97 -18.12 -22.19
C PRO A 739 27.25 -18.23 -20.68
N TYR A 740 28.18 -17.43 -20.14
CA TYR A 740 28.71 -17.54 -18.80
C TYR A 740 28.15 -16.50 -17.81
N VAL A 741 27.32 -15.54 -18.25
CA VAL A 741 26.79 -14.49 -17.35
C VAL A 741 25.29 -14.31 -17.53
N SER A 742 24.54 -14.51 -16.45
CA SER A 742 23.08 -14.43 -16.46
C SER A 742 22.61 -12.96 -16.62
N PRO A 743 21.77 -12.64 -17.63
CA PRO A 743 21.29 -11.27 -17.87
C PRO A 743 20.51 -10.67 -16.70
N ALA A 744 19.95 -11.51 -15.81
CA ALA A 744 19.26 -11.05 -14.60
C ALA A 744 20.19 -10.34 -13.62
N TYR A 745 21.45 -10.78 -13.50
CA TYR A 745 22.43 -10.10 -12.64
C TYR A 745 22.91 -8.79 -13.26
N TYR A 746 23.11 -8.75 -14.60
CA TYR A 746 23.42 -7.50 -15.29
C TYR A 746 22.32 -6.46 -15.15
N ALA A 747 21.06 -6.90 -15.24
CA ALA A 747 19.92 -6.03 -15.02
C ALA A 747 20.04 -5.33 -13.65
N CYS A 748 20.27 -6.05 -12.56
CA CYS A 748 20.50 -5.40 -11.26
C CYS A 748 21.82 -4.61 -11.16
N LEU A 749 22.91 -5.04 -11.79
CA LEU A 749 24.15 -4.25 -11.84
C LEU A 749 23.94 -2.90 -12.52
N SER A 750 23.04 -2.82 -13.50
CA SER A 750 22.75 -1.58 -14.22
C SER A 750 22.12 -0.47 -13.37
N ARG A 751 21.68 -0.80 -12.15
CA ARG A 751 21.11 0.12 -11.13
C ARG A 751 22.18 0.69 -10.19
N ASN A 752 23.41 0.24 -10.35
CA ASN A 752 24.57 0.63 -9.56
C ASN A 752 25.47 1.59 -10.35
N ARG A 753 26.48 2.18 -9.69
CA ARG A 753 27.39 3.16 -10.28
C ARG A 753 28.83 2.99 -9.80
N ASP A 754 29.78 3.32 -10.68
CA ASP A 754 31.23 3.40 -10.43
C ASP A 754 31.60 4.61 -9.55
N LEU A 755 31.34 4.53 -8.24
CA LEU A 755 31.43 5.66 -7.32
C LEU A 755 32.82 6.31 -7.31
N ASN A 756 33.89 5.56 -7.58
CA ASN A 756 35.26 6.08 -7.60
C ASN A 756 35.83 6.29 -9.03
N GLY A 757 35.07 5.96 -10.06
CA GLY A 757 35.45 6.14 -11.47
C GLY A 757 36.68 5.32 -11.86
N ASN A 758 36.91 4.15 -11.25
CA ASN A 758 38.06 3.29 -11.52
C ASN A 758 37.79 2.23 -12.61
N GLY A 759 36.53 2.11 -13.04
CA GLY A 759 36.07 1.18 -14.06
C GLY A 759 35.91 -0.27 -13.58
N LYS A 760 36.09 -0.56 -12.29
CA LYS A 760 35.94 -1.87 -11.64
C LYS A 760 34.76 -1.84 -10.68
N ILE A 761 34.10 -2.98 -10.55
CA ILE A 761 32.97 -3.13 -9.62
C ILE A 761 33.57 -3.44 -8.25
N ASP A 762 33.51 -2.47 -7.35
CA ASP A 762 33.96 -2.64 -5.96
C ASP A 762 32.80 -3.08 -5.05
N ASP A 763 33.10 -3.69 -3.90
CA ASP A 763 32.09 -4.24 -2.97
C ASP A 763 31.03 -3.20 -2.56
N ASN A 764 31.45 -1.97 -2.25
CA ASN A 764 30.58 -0.86 -1.85
C ASN A 764 29.74 -0.26 -2.99
N GLU A 765 29.98 -0.69 -4.24
CA GLU A 765 29.24 -0.28 -5.42
C GLU A 765 28.09 -1.25 -5.76
N VAL A 766 28.07 -2.46 -5.18
CA VAL A 766 26.94 -3.40 -5.30
C VAL A 766 25.90 -3.08 -4.23
N ARG A 767 25.10 -2.04 -4.48
CA ARG A 767 24.05 -1.52 -3.59
C ARG A 767 22.67 -2.10 -3.92
N TRP A 768 22.35 -2.17 -5.22
CA TRP A 768 21.16 -2.83 -5.77
C TRP A 768 21.53 -4.21 -6.32
N TYR A 769 20.83 -5.25 -5.89
CA TYR A 769 21.19 -6.62 -6.23
C TYR A 769 19.97 -7.50 -6.49
N LEU A 770 20.21 -8.61 -7.18
CA LEU A 770 19.19 -9.61 -7.48
C LEU A 770 18.81 -10.36 -6.19
N PRO A 771 17.55 -10.30 -5.73
CA PRO A 771 17.17 -10.89 -4.46
C PRO A 771 17.30 -12.41 -4.46
N ALA A 772 17.68 -12.95 -3.31
CA ALA A 772 17.59 -14.38 -3.06
C ALA A 772 16.13 -14.82 -2.92
N CYS A 773 15.87 -16.13 -3.00
CA CYS A 773 14.50 -16.65 -2.97
C CYS A 773 13.73 -16.22 -1.71
N ASN A 774 14.31 -16.26 -0.50
CA ASN A 774 13.60 -15.84 0.71
C ASN A 774 13.39 -14.32 0.77
N GLN A 775 14.21 -13.51 0.11
CA GLN A 775 13.98 -12.05 0.01
C GLN A 775 12.74 -11.77 -0.84
N TYR A 776 12.59 -12.45 -1.98
CA TYR A 776 11.36 -12.38 -2.80
C TYR A 776 10.11 -12.89 -2.07
N LEU A 777 10.25 -13.92 -1.22
CA LEU A 777 9.14 -14.41 -0.41
C LEU A 777 8.69 -13.34 0.61
N ARG A 778 9.64 -12.63 1.25
CA ARG A 778 9.33 -11.51 2.15
C ARG A 778 8.62 -10.36 1.42
N MET A 779 9.00 -10.07 0.18
CA MET A 779 8.30 -9.05 -0.64
C MET A 779 6.83 -9.43 -0.89
N ASN A 780 6.54 -10.71 -1.15
CA ASN A 780 5.15 -11.17 -1.30
C ASN A 780 4.36 -11.09 0.01
N ILE A 781 5.00 -11.38 1.16
CA ILE A 781 4.38 -11.20 2.48
C ILE A 781 4.05 -9.72 2.72
N GLY A 782 4.98 -8.82 2.37
CA GLY A 782 4.89 -7.39 2.59
C GLY A 782 4.14 -6.60 1.52
N THR A 783 3.48 -7.27 0.56
CA THR A 783 2.94 -6.62 -0.64
C THR A 783 1.86 -5.57 -0.36
N ASP A 784 1.17 -5.67 0.77
CA ASP A 784 0.09 -4.74 1.15
C ASP A 784 0.62 -3.39 1.66
N ALA A 785 1.88 -3.36 2.11
CA ALA A 785 2.53 -2.16 2.65
C ALA A 785 3.22 -1.29 1.59
N MET A 786 3.30 -1.78 0.36
CA MET A 786 4.00 -1.11 -0.74
C MET A 786 3.00 -0.62 -1.78
N SER A 787 3.44 0.35 -2.60
CA SER A 787 2.65 0.81 -3.74
C SER A 787 2.29 -0.35 -4.69
N GLU A 788 1.20 -0.20 -5.45
CA GLU A 788 0.79 -1.22 -6.42
C GLU A 788 1.87 -1.49 -7.48
N ALA A 789 2.57 -0.46 -7.96
CA ALA A 789 3.65 -0.61 -8.94
C ALA A 789 4.78 -1.52 -8.41
N SER A 790 5.00 -1.50 -7.09
CA SER A 790 6.01 -2.29 -6.39
C SER A 790 5.64 -3.75 -6.19
N ARG A 791 4.39 -4.12 -6.47
CA ARG A 791 3.95 -5.52 -6.41
C ARG A 791 4.65 -6.32 -7.52
N LEU A 792 4.91 -7.59 -7.23
CA LEU A 792 5.57 -8.47 -8.18
C LEU A 792 4.65 -8.81 -9.36
N PHE A 793 3.38 -9.14 -9.10
CA PHE A 793 2.40 -9.41 -10.15
C PHE A 793 1.41 -8.25 -10.27
N LEU A 794 1.30 -7.70 -11.47
CA LEU A 794 0.53 -6.49 -11.80
C LEU A 794 -0.70 -6.80 -12.65
N GLY A 795 -0.85 -8.07 -13.05
CA GLY A 795 -1.96 -8.58 -13.80
C GLY A 795 -3.15 -8.94 -12.92
N ASN A 796 -4.29 -9.17 -13.57
CA ASN A 796 -5.47 -9.69 -12.89
C ASN A 796 -5.45 -11.22 -12.91
N ARG A 797 -5.40 -11.86 -11.73
CA ARG A 797 -5.33 -13.31 -11.61
C ARG A 797 -6.58 -14.02 -12.15
N ALA A 798 -7.73 -13.37 -12.14
CA ALA A 798 -8.96 -13.92 -12.71
C ALA A 798 -8.87 -14.11 -14.24
N ASP A 799 -7.97 -13.38 -14.91
CA ASP A 799 -7.76 -13.45 -16.36
C ASP A 799 -6.74 -14.54 -16.77
N ILE A 800 -6.11 -15.20 -15.79
CA ILE A 800 -5.15 -16.28 -16.03
C ILE A 800 -5.86 -17.48 -16.67
N THR A 801 -5.52 -17.76 -17.93
CA THR A 801 -6.05 -18.88 -18.73
C THR A 801 -4.91 -19.79 -19.24
N SER A 802 -5.12 -20.49 -20.36
CA SER A 802 -4.19 -21.49 -20.90
C SER A 802 -2.85 -20.93 -21.39
N GLY A 803 -2.78 -19.63 -21.74
CA GLY A 803 -1.55 -18.98 -22.21
C GLY A 803 -0.62 -18.49 -21.09
N TYR A 804 -0.96 -18.75 -19.83
CA TYR A 804 -0.09 -18.51 -18.69
C TYR A 804 1.07 -19.52 -18.64
N PRO A 805 2.31 -19.10 -18.31
CA PRO A 805 2.69 -17.74 -17.87
C PRO A 805 3.01 -16.74 -18.98
N GLN A 806 3.11 -17.17 -20.24
CA GLN A 806 3.65 -16.38 -21.35
C GLN A 806 2.89 -15.08 -21.60
N ASP A 807 1.56 -15.13 -21.58
CA ASP A 807 0.70 -13.96 -21.85
C ASP A 807 0.83 -12.87 -20.78
N PHE A 808 1.48 -13.17 -19.65
CA PHE A 808 1.56 -12.34 -18.45
C PHE A 808 3.01 -11.96 -18.09
N TYR A 809 3.99 -12.17 -18.97
CA TYR A 809 5.39 -11.87 -18.66
C TYR A 809 5.64 -10.38 -18.38
N ASP A 810 5.05 -9.48 -19.19
CA ASP A 810 5.16 -8.03 -18.98
C ASP A 810 4.47 -7.56 -17.68
N GLU A 811 3.52 -8.35 -17.17
CA GLU A 811 2.79 -8.12 -15.91
C GLU A 811 3.48 -8.78 -14.70
N GLY A 812 4.65 -9.39 -14.90
CA GLY A 812 5.44 -9.99 -13.83
C GLY A 812 4.97 -11.37 -13.39
N SER A 813 4.53 -12.23 -14.31
CA SER A 813 4.18 -13.61 -13.94
C SER A 813 5.37 -14.44 -13.44
N ILE A 814 6.60 -14.13 -13.89
CA ILE A 814 7.84 -14.81 -13.50
C ILE A 814 8.94 -13.82 -13.11
N TYR A 815 9.70 -14.13 -12.06
CA TYR A 815 10.93 -13.42 -11.67
C TYR A 815 12.12 -14.37 -11.53
N TYR A 816 13.32 -13.90 -11.88
CA TYR A 816 14.57 -14.62 -11.58
C TYR A 816 15.02 -14.35 -10.15
N THR A 817 15.56 -15.38 -9.48
CA THR A 817 16.20 -15.26 -8.16
C THR A 817 17.70 -15.44 -8.27
N SER A 818 18.46 -14.93 -7.30
CA SER A 818 19.91 -15.18 -7.23
C SER A 818 20.27 -16.52 -6.57
N THR A 819 19.31 -17.26 -6.03
CA THR A 819 19.57 -18.54 -5.35
C THR A 819 19.74 -19.68 -6.37
N ASN A 820 20.96 -20.18 -6.56
CA ASN A 820 21.26 -21.33 -7.41
C ASN A 820 21.24 -22.63 -6.59
N THR A 821 20.20 -23.45 -6.74
CA THR A 821 20.26 -24.85 -6.28
C THR A 821 20.00 -25.79 -7.45
N THR A 822 20.58 -26.98 -7.37
CA THR A 822 20.62 -28.02 -8.40
C THR A 822 19.26 -28.62 -8.81
N SER A 823 18.10 -28.12 -8.32
CA SER A 823 16.77 -28.27 -8.98
C SER A 823 15.55 -27.70 -8.21
N VAL A 824 15.63 -26.57 -7.49
CA VAL A 824 14.42 -25.74 -7.17
C VAL A 824 14.75 -24.26 -6.88
N LYS A 825 13.81 -23.34 -7.15
CA LYS A 825 13.82 -21.91 -6.74
C LYS A 825 14.64 -20.91 -7.55
N GLN A 826 15.08 -21.27 -8.75
CA GLN A 826 15.72 -20.34 -9.68
C GLN A 826 14.74 -19.29 -10.24
N ILE A 827 13.47 -19.65 -10.35
CA ILE A 827 12.39 -18.76 -10.77
C ILE A 827 11.29 -18.70 -9.71
N LEU A 828 10.77 -17.50 -9.48
CA LEU A 828 9.57 -17.22 -8.70
C LEU A 828 8.40 -17.06 -9.67
N TRP A 829 7.28 -17.72 -9.38
CA TRP A 829 6.00 -17.51 -10.05
C TRP A 829 5.18 -16.51 -9.23
N ALA A 830 5.38 -15.22 -9.49
CA ALA A 830 4.79 -14.17 -8.66
C ALA A 830 3.26 -14.08 -8.78
N ALA A 831 2.69 -14.49 -9.92
CA ALA A 831 1.24 -14.63 -10.05
C ALA A 831 0.68 -15.69 -9.08
N GLU A 832 1.47 -16.71 -8.74
CA GLU A 832 1.16 -17.77 -7.78
C GLU A 832 1.86 -17.53 -6.43
N ILE A 833 1.96 -16.26 -6.03
CA ILE A 833 2.44 -15.73 -4.74
C ILE A 833 3.29 -16.74 -3.92
N GLY A 834 4.62 -16.64 -4.06
CA GLY A 834 5.57 -17.46 -3.31
C GLY A 834 5.83 -18.86 -3.88
N ALA A 835 5.24 -19.20 -5.03
CA ALA A 835 5.57 -20.43 -5.75
C ALA A 835 6.91 -20.34 -6.49
N TYR A 836 7.65 -21.44 -6.50
CA TYR A 836 8.99 -21.50 -7.08
C TYR A 836 9.13 -22.65 -8.07
N GLY A 837 10.06 -22.52 -9.01
CA GLY A 837 10.39 -23.59 -9.94
C GLY A 837 11.83 -23.52 -10.44
N ASP A 838 12.13 -24.43 -11.36
CA ASP A 838 13.39 -24.51 -12.07
C ASP A 838 13.37 -23.71 -13.36
N TYR A 839 14.53 -23.15 -13.71
CA TYR A 839 14.74 -22.61 -15.03
C TYR A 839 15.08 -23.74 -16.00
N ASN A 840 14.25 -23.91 -17.04
CA ASN A 840 14.42 -24.97 -18.04
C ASN A 840 14.88 -24.46 -19.43
N GLY A 841 15.26 -23.18 -19.55
CA GLY A 841 15.71 -22.60 -20.82
C GLY A 841 14.63 -21.97 -21.70
N GLU A 842 13.34 -22.12 -21.37
CA GLU A 842 12.22 -21.76 -22.27
C GLU A 842 11.36 -20.60 -21.76
N ARG A 843 11.76 -19.96 -20.66
CA ARG A 843 10.93 -18.98 -19.93
C ARG A 843 11.57 -17.61 -19.95
N SER A 844 10.72 -16.60 -20.08
CA SER A 844 11.12 -15.20 -19.87
C SER A 844 10.62 -14.73 -18.51
N GLY A 845 11.39 -13.88 -17.85
CA GLY A 845 11.04 -13.33 -16.54
C GLY A 845 11.57 -11.93 -16.32
N LEU A 846 11.03 -11.26 -15.32
CA LEU A 846 11.51 -9.97 -14.83
C LEU A 846 12.55 -10.17 -13.73
N VAL A 847 13.15 -9.06 -13.32
CA VAL A 847 13.92 -8.96 -12.07
C VAL A 847 13.31 -7.86 -11.22
N ARG A 848 13.34 -7.98 -9.90
CA ARG A 848 13.03 -6.89 -9.00
C ARG A 848 14.21 -6.65 -8.09
N CYS A 849 14.99 -5.62 -8.34
CA CYS A 849 16.21 -5.40 -7.57
C CYS A 849 15.88 -4.86 -6.17
N VAL A 850 16.70 -5.24 -5.20
CA VAL A 850 16.57 -4.78 -3.80
C VAL A 850 17.89 -4.23 -3.30
N ARG A 851 17.82 -3.45 -2.22
CA ARG A 851 19.00 -2.90 -1.54
C ARG A 851 18.91 -3.04 -0.04
N ASN A 852 20.07 -2.98 0.61
CA ASN A 852 20.18 -2.92 2.06
C ASN A 852 19.87 -1.51 2.57
N LEU A 853 19.10 -1.42 3.66
CA LEU A 853 18.75 -0.17 4.33
C LEU A 853 19.22 -0.24 5.80
N PRO A 854 20.40 0.33 6.12
CA PRO A 854 20.98 0.24 7.45
C PRO A 854 20.12 0.96 8.50
N ASN A 855 20.04 0.40 9.70
CA ASN A 855 19.40 1.05 10.84
C ASN A 855 20.18 2.27 11.36
N GLY A 856 19.55 3.09 12.19
CA GLY A 856 20.12 4.34 12.72
C GLY A 856 21.44 4.22 13.50
N ASP A 857 21.84 3.04 13.97
CA ASP A 857 23.14 2.81 14.60
C ASP A 857 24.29 2.64 13.59
N PHE A 858 23.97 2.39 12.31
CA PHE A 858 24.94 2.27 11.22
C PHE A 858 25.00 3.56 10.39
N GLN A 859 26.21 3.94 9.96
CA GLN A 859 26.36 5.02 8.97
C GLN A 859 25.91 4.50 7.59
N ALA A 860 25.23 5.32 6.81
CA ALA A 860 24.56 4.92 5.57
C ALA A 860 25.47 4.38 4.45
N ASP A 861 26.77 4.70 4.48
CA ASP A 861 27.79 4.08 3.62
C ASP A 861 27.96 2.57 3.87
N ASN A 862 27.48 2.10 5.02
CA ASN A 862 27.46 0.69 5.33
C ASN A 862 26.26 -0.01 4.70
N VAL A 863 26.38 -0.25 3.39
CA VAL A 863 25.41 -0.97 2.55
C VAL A 863 25.80 -2.45 2.35
N GLY A 864 26.84 -2.90 3.07
CA GLY A 864 27.38 -4.25 3.03
C GLY A 864 26.45 -5.29 3.64
N ASP A 865 26.97 -6.50 3.84
CA ASP A 865 26.22 -7.63 4.38
C ASP A 865 25.87 -7.43 5.87
N GLU A 866 26.59 -6.57 6.58
CA GLU A 866 26.23 -6.17 7.95
C GLU A 866 24.93 -5.35 8.05
N ALA A 867 24.47 -4.76 6.95
CA ALA A 867 23.20 -4.04 6.84
C ALA A 867 22.14 -4.86 6.09
N LEU A 868 22.35 -6.17 5.94
CA LEU A 868 21.38 -7.06 5.27
C LEU A 868 20.02 -6.98 5.95
N GLY A 869 18.98 -6.72 5.17
CA GLY A 869 17.61 -6.64 5.66
C GLY A 869 17.23 -7.86 6.51
N LYS A 870 16.92 -7.61 7.79
CA LYS A 870 16.65 -8.66 8.77
C LYS A 870 15.42 -9.49 8.40
N SER A 871 15.32 -10.71 8.93
CA SER A 871 14.07 -11.48 8.82
C SER A 871 12.91 -10.68 9.41
N SER A 872 11.76 -10.68 8.74
CA SER A 872 10.57 -9.92 9.13
C SER A 872 9.86 -10.42 10.40
N TYR A 873 10.53 -11.25 11.21
CA TYR A 873 9.99 -11.83 12.43
C TYR A 873 11.11 -12.24 13.38
N THR A 874 10.81 -12.23 14.67
CA THR A 874 11.61 -12.90 15.69
C THR A 874 11.08 -14.33 15.86
N LEU A 875 11.98 -15.31 15.74
CA LEU A 875 11.61 -16.71 16.00
C LEU A 875 11.84 -17.01 17.47
N LYS A 876 10.79 -17.43 18.18
CA LYS A 876 10.86 -17.79 19.59
C LYS A 876 10.43 -19.24 19.80
N GLN A 877 10.88 -19.83 20.90
CA GLN A 877 10.45 -21.14 21.38
C GLN A 877 9.65 -20.92 22.66
N LYS A 878 8.40 -21.39 22.72
CA LYS A 878 7.46 -21.08 23.82
C LYS A 878 8.02 -21.41 25.22
N ASN A 879 8.73 -22.52 25.34
CA ASN A 879 9.59 -22.84 26.46
C ASN A 879 10.89 -23.46 25.94
N SER A 880 12.01 -23.26 26.64
CA SER A 880 13.29 -23.88 26.26
C SER A 880 13.16 -25.39 26.12
N GLY A 881 13.42 -25.91 24.91
CA GLY A 881 13.27 -27.33 24.56
C GLY A 881 11.87 -27.79 24.15
N SER A 882 10.87 -26.89 24.13
CA SER A 882 9.54 -27.20 23.56
C SER A 882 9.59 -27.22 22.04
N GLN A 883 8.87 -28.14 21.40
CA GLN A 883 8.80 -28.16 19.93
C GLN A 883 7.72 -27.20 19.37
N ASN A 884 7.32 -26.20 20.16
CA ASN A 884 6.37 -25.16 19.77
C ASN A 884 7.14 -23.88 19.49
N TYR A 885 7.18 -23.51 18.22
CA TYR A 885 7.83 -22.30 17.74
C TYR A 885 6.79 -21.19 17.56
N ILE A 886 7.23 -19.96 17.78
CA ILE A 886 6.42 -18.75 17.67
C ILE A 886 7.09 -17.86 16.62
N PHE A 887 6.34 -17.54 15.58
CA PHE A 887 6.70 -16.47 14.65
C PHE A 887 6.10 -15.20 15.22
N ASP A 888 6.93 -14.36 15.81
CA ASP A 888 6.54 -13.09 16.40
C ASP A 888 6.93 -11.96 15.45
N PHE A 889 5.93 -11.36 14.81
CA PHE A 889 6.13 -10.25 13.89
C PHE A 889 6.03 -8.90 14.59
N SER A 890 5.69 -8.86 15.89
CA SER A 890 5.34 -7.61 16.58
C SER A 890 6.38 -6.53 16.33
N ASP A 891 5.90 -5.42 15.77
CA ASP A 891 6.65 -4.22 15.37
C ASP A 891 7.53 -4.32 14.12
N TRP A 892 7.75 -5.50 13.50
CA TRP A 892 8.68 -5.64 12.37
C TRP A 892 8.16 -5.12 11.03
N LEU A 893 6.87 -5.35 10.74
CA LEU A 893 6.25 -5.09 9.45
C LEU A 893 5.27 -3.92 9.55
N ASP A 894 5.01 -3.26 8.42
CA ASP A 894 3.97 -2.24 8.37
C ASP A 894 2.61 -2.78 8.84
N GLN A 895 1.86 -1.94 9.52
CA GLN A 895 0.58 -2.29 10.11
C GLN A 895 -0.45 -2.79 9.07
N ASP A 896 -0.36 -2.36 7.81
CA ASP A 896 -1.26 -2.82 6.73
C ASP A 896 -1.13 -4.32 6.40
N ILE A 897 -0.02 -4.95 6.78
CA ILE A 897 0.22 -6.39 6.55
C ILE A 897 -0.55 -7.26 7.55
N TYR A 898 -0.91 -6.70 8.71
CA TYR A 898 -1.53 -7.46 9.78
C TYR A 898 -3.06 -7.51 9.65
N ARG A 899 -3.64 -8.60 10.19
CA ARG A 899 -5.06 -8.72 10.50
C ARG A 899 -5.27 -8.73 12.01
N GLU A 900 -6.50 -8.43 12.39
CA GLU A 900 -7.00 -8.66 13.75
C GLU A 900 -6.90 -10.13 14.16
N PRO A 901 -6.72 -10.42 15.47
CA PRO A 901 -6.73 -11.78 15.98
C PRO A 901 -8.02 -12.52 15.61
N PHE A 902 -7.87 -13.78 15.21
CA PHE A 902 -8.95 -14.61 14.71
C PHE A 902 -8.98 -15.95 15.45
N TYR A 903 -10.17 -16.34 15.89
CA TYR A 903 -10.42 -17.60 16.59
C TYR A 903 -11.26 -18.55 15.70
N GLY A 904 -10.79 -19.78 15.53
CA GLY A 904 -11.47 -20.81 14.74
C GLY A 904 -10.92 -21.00 13.32
N SER A 905 -11.70 -21.61 12.44
CA SER A 905 -11.32 -21.82 11.03
C SER A 905 -11.50 -20.56 10.20
N TYR A 906 -10.55 -20.27 9.31
CA TYR A 906 -10.72 -19.19 8.34
C TYR A 906 -11.97 -19.42 7.49
N PRO A 907 -12.79 -18.38 7.26
CA PRO A 907 -13.71 -18.37 6.11
C PRO A 907 -12.92 -18.60 4.83
N SER A 908 -13.53 -19.20 3.79
CA SER A 908 -12.80 -19.33 2.51
C SER A 908 -12.51 -17.95 1.95
N HIS A 909 -11.27 -17.81 1.49
CA HIS A 909 -10.70 -16.56 1.04
C HIS A 909 -9.59 -16.84 0.02
N THR A 910 -9.28 -15.84 -0.80
CA THR A 910 -8.18 -15.89 -1.76
C THR A 910 -6.93 -15.17 -1.24
N GLU A 911 -5.86 -15.25 -2.02
CA GLU A 911 -4.56 -14.68 -1.69
C GLU A 911 -4.52 -13.14 -1.57
N ASP A 912 -5.52 -12.44 -2.13
CA ASP A 912 -5.65 -10.98 -2.09
C ASP A 912 -6.66 -10.49 -1.01
N GLU A 913 -7.29 -11.41 -0.27
CA GLU A 913 -8.31 -11.09 0.75
C GLU A 913 -7.74 -11.11 2.19
N ASP A 914 -8.42 -10.41 3.11
CA ASP A 914 -7.98 -10.22 4.51
C ASP A 914 -7.64 -11.52 5.26
N GLY A 915 -8.29 -12.64 4.91
CA GLY A 915 -8.00 -13.95 5.52
C GLY A 915 -6.56 -14.41 5.32
N ASN A 916 -5.88 -13.90 4.28
CA ASN A 916 -4.49 -14.21 3.98
C ASN A 916 -3.47 -13.29 4.69
N ARG A 917 -3.91 -12.19 5.33
CA ARG A 917 -3.02 -11.31 6.10
C ARG A 917 -2.43 -12.02 7.32
N LEU A 918 -1.29 -11.53 7.81
CA LEU A 918 -0.59 -12.13 8.96
C LEU A 918 -1.24 -11.69 10.29
N PRO A 919 -1.33 -12.56 11.31
CA PRO A 919 -1.52 -12.06 12.67
C PRO A 919 -0.24 -11.37 13.17
N SER A 920 -0.32 -10.63 14.28
CA SER A 920 0.88 -10.07 14.96
C SER A 920 1.89 -11.14 15.38
N GLY A 921 1.41 -12.36 15.60
CA GLY A 921 2.23 -13.55 15.73
C GLY A 921 1.40 -14.83 15.73
N PHE A 922 2.04 -15.96 15.49
CA PHE A 922 1.38 -17.27 15.59
C PHE A 922 2.29 -18.35 16.16
N VAL A 923 1.66 -19.32 16.81
CA VAL A 923 2.31 -20.51 17.38
C VAL A 923 2.11 -21.69 16.44
N VAL A 924 3.20 -22.41 16.14
CA VAL A 924 3.19 -23.62 15.32
C VAL A 924 3.02 -24.86 16.18
N ALA A 925 2.13 -25.76 15.75
CA ALA A 925 1.88 -27.05 16.38
C ALA A 925 3.11 -27.96 16.35
N ARG A 926 3.35 -28.69 17.46
CA ARG A 926 4.48 -29.60 17.61
C ARG A 926 4.48 -30.74 16.60
N TYR A 927 3.29 -31.23 16.27
CA TYR A 927 3.10 -32.40 15.39
C TYR A 927 2.12 -32.08 14.27
N SER A 928 2.35 -32.67 13.09
CA SER A 928 1.34 -32.67 12.04
C SER A 928 0.15 -33.52 12.45
N VAL A 929 -1.05 -33.16 12.00
CA VAL A 929 -2.24 -33.99 12.15
C VAL A 929 -1.97 -35.35 11.48
N GLY A 930 -2.12 -36.43 12.26
CA GLY A 930 -1.87 -37.81 11.82
C GLY A 930 -0.55 -38.46 12.28
N GLU A 931 0.38 -37.71 12.90
CA GLU A 931 1.68 -38.22 13.35
C GLU A 931 1.60 -38.98 14.70
N GLN A 932 0.61 -38.71 15.55
CA GLN A 932 0.42 -39.45 16.81
C GLN A 932 -0.26 -40.81 16.59
N GLY A 933 0.55 -41.87 16.61
CA GLY A 933 0.15 -43.15 17.20
C GLY A 933 -1.16 -43.76 16.71
N GLY A 934 -1.38 -43.79 15.39
CA GLY A 934 -2.31 -44.72 14.75
C GLY A 934 -3.79 -44.51 15.05
N ARG A 935 -4.41 -43.48 14.45
CA ARG A 935 -5.79 -43.50 13.88
C ARG A 935 -6.19 -42.12 13.33
N ARG A 936 -5.69 -41.83 12.12
CA ARG A 936 -6.37 -41.25 10.94
C ARG A 936 -5.24 -40.82 10.01
N LYS A 937 -4.91 -41.70 9.05
CA LYS A 937 -4.23 -41.22 7.83
C LYS A 937 -5.17 -40.18 7.22
N ALA A 938 -4.65 -39.07 6.72
CA ALA A 938 -5.42 -38.19 5.85
C ALA A 938 -5.72 -38.97 4.55
N THR A 939 -6.74 -39.81 4.57
CA THR A 939 -7.24 -40.54 3.41
C THR A 939 -8.60 -39.96 3.06
N ASP A 940 -8.58 -38.76 2.50
CA ASP A 940 -9.23 -38.43 1.23
C ASP A 940 -8.79 -37.02 0.84
N TYR A 941 -7.84 -36.91 -0.09
CA TYR A 941 -7.38 -35.63 -0.64
C TYR A 941 -8.58 -34.81 -1.13
N ALA A 942 -9.55 -35.47 -1.79
CA ALA A 942 -10.77 -34.87 -2.31
C ALA A 942 -11.69 -34.29 -1.21
N ASP A 943 -11.74 -34.91 -0.03
CA ASP A 943 -12.57 -34.44 1.08
C ASP A 943 -12.00 -33.15 1.66
N TYR A 944 -10.70 -33.10 2.00
CA TYR A 944 -10.08 -31.87 2.51
C TYR A 944 -10.11 -30.72 1.49
N LYS A 945 -9.89 -31.02 0.21
CA LYS A 945 -9.99 -30.06 -0.88
C LYS A 945 -11.35 -29.37 -0.93
N SER A 946 -12.43 -30.16 -0.87
CA SER A 946 -13.81 -29.64 -0.87
C SER A 946 -14.18 -28.83 0.38
N ASN A 947 -13.56 -29.15 1.53
CA ASN A 947 -13.94 -28.58 2.81
C ASN A 947 -13.13 -27.32 3.19
N ILE A 948 -11.87 -27.22 2.76
CA ILE A 948 -11.02 -26.07 3.07
C ILE A 948 -11.22 -24.96 2.03
N TRP A 949 -11.21 -25.30 0.74
CA TRP A 949 -11.33 -24.29 -0.33
C TRP A 949 -12.77 -24.11 -0.83
N ASN A 950 -13.60 -25.17 -0.79
CA ASN A 950 -14.87 -25.23 -1.53
C ASN A 950 -16.15 -25.21 -0.65
N ARG A 951 -16.13 -24.45 0.47
CA ARG A 951 -17.27 -24.07 1.35
C ARG A 951 -18.50 -25.01 1.32
N GLN A 952 -18.37 -26.24 1.84
CA GLN A 952 -19.56 -27.04 2.18
C GLN A 952 -19.89 -27.02 3.68
N ASP A 953 -18.91 -26.86 4.57
CA ASP A 953 -19.14 -26.80 6.01
C ASP A 953 -17.96 -26.13 6.76
N ALA A 954 -18.17 -24.93 7.31
CA ALA A 954 -17.16 -24.21 8.12
C ALA A 954 -16.75 -24.98 9.40
N ASN A 955 -17.49 -26.03 9.76
CA ASN A 955 -17.19 -26.89 10.90
C ASN A 955 -16.14 -27.96 10.61
N ASN A 956 -15.70 -28.15 9.36
CA ASN A 956 -14.75 -29.22 9.00
C ASN A 956 -13.29 -28.76 9.02
N ASN A 957 -12.87 -28.21 10.16
CA ASN A 957 -11.48 -27.86 10.43
C ASN A 957 -10.64 -29.13 10.74
N PRO A 958 -9.63 -29.50 9.94
CA PRO A 958 -8.78 -30.65 10.26
C PRO A 958 -8.00 -30.48 11.58
N CYS A 959 -7.85 -29.25 12.06
CA CYS A 959 -7.20 -28.90 13.30
C CYS A 959 -8.16 -28.78 14.50
N ALA A 960 -9.50 -28.88 14.33
CA ALA A 960 -10.46 -28.68 15.43
C ALA A 960 -10.26 -29.63 16.62
N ASN A 961 -9.79 -30.86 16.36
CA ASN A 961 -9.54 -31.86 17.41
C ASN A 961 -8.07 -31.90 17.85
N TYR A 962 -7.23 -31.02 17.33
CA TYR A 962 -5.84 -30.89 17.76
C TYR A 962 -5.81 -30.15 19.09
N SER A 963 -5.03 -30.66 20.06
CA SER A 963 -4.88 -30.03 21.36
C SER A 963 -3.50 -30.35 21.93
N GLU A 964 -2.89 -29.37 22.60
CA GLU A 964 -1.63 -29.51 23.32
C GLU A 964 -1.78 -29.00 24.75
N ASP A 965 -1.01 -29.57 25.67
CA ASP A 965 -0.88 -29.13 27.07
C ASP A 965 -2.19 -28.96 27.88
N GLY A 966 -3.28 -29.60 27.43
CA GLY A 966 -4.58 -29.55 28.11
C GLY A 966 -5.34 -28.22 27.96
N GLY A 967 -4.88 -27.30 27.10
CA GLY A 967 -5.53 -26.02 26.83
C GLY A 967 -6.68 -26.13 25.83
N ALA A 968 -7.70 -25.29 25.99
CA ALA A 968 -8.84 -25.15 25.09
C ALA A 968 -8.56 -24.19 23.91
N TYR A 969 -7.35 -24.25 23.34
CA TYR A 969 -6.98 -23.37 22.23
C TYR A 969 -7.59 -23.87 20.91
N GLU A 970 -8.08 -22.94 20.09
CA GLU A 970 -8.66 -23.25 18.78
C GLU A 970 -7.57 -23.27 17.70
N TRP A 971 -7.08 -24.46 17.37
CA TRP A 971 -6.09 -24.66 16.31
C TRP A 971 -6.74 -24.65 14.93
N ARG A 972 -6.02 -24.09 13.95
CA ARG A 972 -6.48 -23.94 12.57
C ARG A 972 -5.38 -24.25 11.56
N VAL A 973 -5.77 -24.40 10.31
CA VAL A 973 -4.85 -24.51 9.17
C VAL A 973 -4.22 -23.14 8.91
N PRO A 974 -2.90 -23.04 8.63
CA PRO A 974 -2.27 -21.77 8.29
C PRO A 974 -2.79 -21.23 6.95
N ASN A 975 -2.88 -19.91 6.83
CA ASN A 975 -3.06 -19.25 5.54
C ASN A 975 -1.73 -19.22 4.75
N LEU A 976 -1.76 -18.67 3.54
CA LEU A 976 -0.60 -18.67 2.65
C LEU A 976 0.57 -17.85 3.21
N ARG A 977 0.36 -16.63 3.75
CA ARG A 977 1.46 -15.84 4.34
C ARG A 977 2.08 -16.49 5.58
N GLU A 978 1.28 -17.14 6.42
CA GLU A 978 1.77 -17.92 7.57
C GLU A 978 2.65 -19.10 7.10
N MET A 979 2.20 -19.84 6.07
CA MET A 979 3.00 -20.93 5.50
C MET A 979 4.27 -20.42 4.80
N MET A 980 4.25 -19.25 4.16
CA MET A 980 5.44 -18.61 3.63
C MET A 980 6.49 -18.39 4.71
N ALA A 981 6.10 -17.79 5.85
CA ALA A 981 6.98 -17.62 6.99
C ALA A 981 7.47 -18.96 7.55
N MET A 982 6.59 -19.96 7.67
CA MET A 982 6.99 -21.30 8.10
C MET A 982 7.98 -21.97 7.14
N SER A 983 7.87 -21.70 5.84
CA SER A 983 8.70 -22.33 4.79
C SER A 983 10.17 -21.93 4.87
N THR A 984 10.48 -20.72 5.38
CA THR A 984 11.87 -20.28 5.60
C THR A 984 12.54 -21.04 6.74
N GLN A 985 11.76 -21.69 7.61
CA GLN A 985 12.20 -22.50 8.75
C GLN A 985 11.76 -23.97 8.62
N ALA A 986 11.48 -24.43 7.40
CA ALA A 986 10.86 -25.74 7.16
C ALA A 986 11.63 -26.92 7.76
N GLU A 987 12.97 -26.85 7.78
CA GLU A 987 13.81 -27.88 8.41
C GLU A 987 13.67 -27.87 9.95
N LEU A 988 13.76 -26.69 10.56
CA LEU A 988 13.63 -26.52 12.01
C LEU A 988 12.25 -26.94 12.54
N LEU A 989 11.21 -26.65 11.75
CA LEU A 989 9.83 -27.06 12.03
C LEU A 989 9.58 -28.56 11.74
N GLY A 990 10.58 -29.28 11.23
CA GLY A 990 10.48 -30.70 10.90
C GLY A 990 9.57 -31.00 9.71
N LEU A 991 9.24 -30.01 8.88
CA LEU A 991 8.43 -30.22 7.68
C LEU A 991 9.20 -31.09 6.67
N MET A 992 10.52 -30.93 6.59
CA MET A 992 11.40 -31.63 5.63
C MET A 992 11.81 -33.07 6.03
N GLU A 993 11.31 -33.61 7.15
CA GLU A 993 11.65 -34.96 7.64
C GLU A 993 10.87 -36.10 6.93
N VAL A 994 11.29 -36.43 5.71
CA VAL A 994 10.70 -37.51 4.89
C VAL A 994 10.81 -38.92 5.55
N SER A 995 11.83 -39.15 6.39
CA SER A 995 12.14 -40.47 7.00
C SER A 995 11.11 -40.96 8.02
N ARG A 996 10.28 -40.07 8.58
CA ARG A 996 9.14 -40.48 9.44
C ARG A 996 7.93 -40.96 8.66
N LEU A 997 7.95 -40.86 7.33
CA LEU A 997 6.74 -40.91 6.51
C LEU A 997 6.71 -42.02 5.44
N THR A 998 7.81 -42.76 5.20
CA THR A 998 7.78 -44.00 4.37
C THR A 998 8.87 -45.02 4.76
N ASN A 999 8.64 -46.30 4.48
CA ASN A 999 9.63 -47.39 4.60
C ASN A 999 10.42 -47.64 3.29
N TYR A 1000 10.23 -46.84 2.25
CA TYR A 1000 10.75 -47.10 0.90
C TYR A 1000 11.80 -46.06 0.52
N VAL A 1001 13.05 -46.52 0.35
CA VAL A 1001 14.23 -45.65 0.28
C VAL A 1001 14.56 -45.20 -1.16
N ASN A 1002 13.87 -45.72 -2.18
CA ASN A 1002 14.29 -45.69 -3.59
C ASN A 1002 13.33 -44.99 -4.58
N GLU A 1003 12.28 -44.32 -4.13
CA GLU A 1003 11.28 -43.67 -5.01
C GLU A 1003 11.32 -42.14 -4.88
N ASN A 1004 11.06 -41.43 -5.99
CA ASN A 1004 10.73 -40.01 -5.95
C ASN A 1004 9.38 -39.87 -5.25
N VAL A 1005 9.31 -39.08 -4.19
CA VAL A 1005 8.08 -38.90 -3.40
C VAL A 1005 7.80 -37.41 -3.26
N SER A 1006 6.59 -37.01 -3.67
CA SER A 1006 6.00 -35.70 -3.35
C SER A 1006 5.09 -35.84 -2.14
N ARG A 1007 5.11 -34.83 -1.26
CA ARG A 1007 4.19 -34.66 -0.13
C ARG A 1007 3.72 -33.23 -0.06
N TYR A 1008 2.52 -33.02 0.46
CA TYR A 1008 1.89 -31.71 0.48
C TYR A 1008 1.40 -31.36 1.89
N PHE A 1009 1.65 -30.12 2.32
CA PHE A 1009 0.97 -29.50 3.46
C PHE A 1009 -0.10 -28.56 2.92
N ILE A 1010 -1.34 -28.75 3.35
CA ILE A 1010 -2.46 -27.90 2.89
C ILE A 1010 -2.38 -26.51 3.52
N ILE A 1011 -2.79 -25.51 2.74
CA ILE A 1011 -2.86 -24.10 3.12
C ILE A 1011 -4.31 -23.65 2.98
N ALA A 1012 -4.82 -22.90 3.94
CA ALA A 1012 -6.21 -22.45 3.98
C ALA A 1012 -6.52 -21.22 3.10
N THR A 1013 -5.85 -21.10 1.95
CA THR A 1013 -6.01 -19.99 1.02
C THR A 1013 -6.27 -20.55 -0.37
N ASP A 1014 -7.37 -20.09 -0.97
CA ASP A 1014 -7.79 -20.44 -2.33
C ASP A 1014 -6.89 -19.70 -3.32
N PHE A 1015 -6.72 -20.24 -4.53
CA PHE A 1015 -6.04 -19.52 -5.61
C PHE A 1015 -7.10 -18.87 -6.50
N SER A 1016 -7.05 -17.55 -6.63
CA SER A 1016 -8.03 -16.79 -7.42
C SER A 1016 -7.91 -17.04 -8.94
N GLY A 1017 -6.74 -17.50 -9.40
CA GLY A 1017 -6.50 -17.84 -10.81
C GLY A 1017 -6.89 -19.27 -11.18
N ARG A 1018 -7.24 -19.50 -12.46
CA ARG A 1018 -7.54 -20.85 -13.02
C ARG A 1018 -8.52 -21.70 -12.18
N GLY A 1019 -9.61 -21.12 -11.66
CA GLY A 1019 -10.52 -21.74 -10.68
C GLY A 1019 -11.20 -23.08 -11.02
N ASN A 1020 -10.95 -23.68 -12.19
CA ASN A 1020 -11.37 -25.05 -12.54
C ASN A 1020 -10.20 -26.06 -12.61
N GLU A 1021 -8.96 -25.60 -12.69
CA GLU A 1021 -7.75 -26.43 -12.83
C GLU A 1021 -6.94 -26.49 -11.54
N ARG A 1022 -6.93 -25.38 -10.79
CA ARG A 1022 -6.19 -25.22 -9.53
C ARG A 1022 -7.15 -24.65 -8.49
N GLU A 1023 -7.19 -25.27 -7.32
CA GLU A 1023 -8.21 -24.96 -6.30
C GLU A 1023 -7.63 -24.18 -5.11
N GLY A 1024 -6.34 -24.31 -4.81
CA GLY A 1024 -5.69 -23.55 -3.73
C GLY A 1024 -4.21 -23.91 -3.53
N PHE A 1025 -3.60 -23.29 -2.53
CA PHE A 1025 -2.15 -23.38 -2.30
C PHE A 1025 -1.75 -24.58 -1.44
N VAL A 1026 -0.58 -25.16 -1.71
CA VAL A 1026 0.03 -26.20 -0.88
C VAL A 1026 1.53 -25.94 -0.72
N PHE A 1027 2.11 -26.38 0.40
CA PHE A 1027 3.55 -26.49 0.53
C PHE A 1027 3.99 -27.90 0.13
N GLN A 1028 4.66 -28.00 -1.02
CA GLN A 1028 5.18 -29.25 -1.57
C GLN A 1028 6.56 -29.54 -1.01
N ILE A 1029 6.80 -30.81 -0.72
CA ILE A 1029 8.12 -31.35 -0.42
C ILE A 1029 8.40 -32.45 -1.44
N GLN A 1030 9.54 -32.35 -2.11
CA GLN A 1030 9.98 -33.33 -3.08
C GLN A 1030 11.31 -33.93 -2.64
N ARG A 1031 11.45 -35.23 -2.88
CA ARG A 1031 12.72 -35.95 -2.74
C ARG A 1031 13.10 -36.53 -4.10
N HIS A 1032 14.23 -36.09 -4.64
CA HIS A 1032 14.77 -36.62 -5.90
C HIS A 1032 15.84 -37.68 -5.64
N ASN A 1033 15.76 -38.80 -6.35
CA ASN A 1033 16.79 -39.83 -6.33
C ASN A 1033 17.68 -39.70 -7.58
N THR A 1034 18.77 -38.96 -7.48
CA THR A 1034 19.75 -38.79 -8.57
C THR A 1034 20.80 -39.90 -8.52
N ASN A 1035 20.70 -40.89 -9.43
CA ASN A 1035 21.75 -41.86 -9.83
C ASN A 1035 22.93 -42.10 -8.85
N GLY A 1036 22.66 -42.51 -7.61
CA GLY A 1036 23.69 -42.94 -6.65
C GLY A 1036 24.32 -41.84 -5.78
N SER A 1037 23.88 -40.60 -5.88
CA SER A 1037 24.22 -39.50 -4.95
C SER A 1037 23.11 -39.33 -3.91
N TYR A 1038 23.43 -38.73 -2.76
CA TYR A 1038 22.47 -38.50 -1.67
C TYR A 1038 21.19 -37.82 -2.19
N PRO A 1039 20.01 -38.18 -1.67
CA PRO A 1039 18.75 -37.60 -2.15
C PRO A 1039 18.67 -36.11 -1.83
N GLU A 1040 18.52 -35.28 -2.86
CA GLU A 1040 18.18 -33.87 -2.70
C GLU A 1040 16.73 -33.75 -2.19
N LYS A 1041 16.53 -32.91 -1.17
CA LYS A 1041 15.22 -32.58 -0.63
C LYS A 1041 14.91 -31.13 -0.94
N THR A 1042 13.75 -30.90 -1.52
CA THR A 1042 13.32 -29.57 -1.94
C THR A 1042 11.94 -29.28 -1.35
N GLY A 1043 11.70 -28.02 -0.99
CA GLY A 1043 10.47 -27.59 -0.34
C GLY A 1043 10.08 -26.19 -0.79
N PHE A 1044 8.88 -26.05 -1.35
CA PHE A 1044 8.37 -24.79 -1.89
C PHE A 1044 6.84 -24.78 -1.93
N ILE A 1045 6.26 -23.58 -1.99
CA ILE A 1045 4.82 -23.39 -2.16
C ILE A 1045 4.46 -23.60 -3.63
N THR A 1046 3.29 -24.15 -3.91
CA THR A 1046 2.79 -24.33 -5.28
C THR A 1046 1.27 -24.35 -5.30
N THR A 1047 0.70 -24.03 -6.46
CA THR A 1047 -0.74 -24.26 -6.75
C THR A 1047 -0.97 -25.58 -7.51
N GLU A 1048 0.11 -26.29 -7.86
CA GLU A 1048 0.09 -27.59 -8.52
C GLU A 1048 0.26 -28.72 -7.49
N SER A 1049 -0.84 -29.40 -7.17
CA SER A 1049 -0.83 -30.56 -6.30
C SER A 1049 -1.29 -31.81 -7.03
N GLU A 1050 -0.55 -32.91 -6.89
CA GLU A 1050 -0.95 -34.23 -7.38
C GLU A 1050 -1.85 -34.96 -6.36
N ASN A 1051 -2.54 -36.03 -6.78
CA ASN A 1051 -3.42 -36.87 -5.94
C ASN A 1051 -2.62 -37.73 -4.94
N ASP A 1052 -1.92 -37.06 -4.03
CA ASP A 1052 -0.95 -37.64 -3.10
C ASP A 1052 -1.34 -37.38 -1.63
N TYR A 1053 -0.48 -37.82 -0.71
CA TYR A 1053 -0.71 -37.71 0.73
C TYR A 1053 -0.58 -36.24 1.22
N ILE A 1054 -1.68 -35.68 1.73
CA ILE A 1054 -1.73 -34.38 2.40
C ILE A 1054 -1.46 -34.50 3.91
N TYR A 1055 -0.72 -33.53 4.45
CA TYR A 1055 -0.57 -33.28 5.88
C TYR A 1055 -1.10 -31.89 6.25
N VAL A 1056 -1.34 -31.69 7.55
CA VAL A 1056 -1.72 -30.41 8.11
C VAL A 1056 -0.80 -30.12 9.29
N ARG A 1057 -0.10 -28.99 9.24
CA ARG A 1057 0.66 -28.44 10.37
C ARG A 1057 -0.15 -27.27 10.93
N CYS A 1058 -0.86 -27.51 12.04
CA CYS A 1058 -1.77 -26.53 12.59
C CYS A 1058 -1.02 -25.33 13.18
N VAL A 1059 -1.68 -24.18 13.19
CA VAL A 1059 -1.25 -22.94 13.84
C VAL A 1059 -2.39 -22.36 14.66
N ARG A 1060 -2.05 -21.38 15.51
CA ARG A 1060 -3.01 -20.50 16.16
C ARG A 1060 -2.37 -19.14 16.43
N ASP A 1061 -3.19 -18.11 16.57
CA ASP A 1061 -2.70 -16.78 16.91
C ASP A 1061 -1.97 -16.82 18.27
N MET A 1062 -0.89 -16.04 18.34
CA MET A 1062 -0.08 -15.87 19.54
C MET A 1062 -0.88 -15.08 20.59
N THR A 1063 -0.73 -15.47 21.86
CA THR A 1063 -1.29 -14.73 23.00
C THR A 1063 -0.17 -14.16 23.86
N GLU A 1064 -0.45 -13.16 24.69
CA GLU A 1064 0.52 -12.65 25.68
C GLU A 1064 1.07 -13.76 26.59
N GLU A 1065 0.26 -14.77 26.92
CA GLU A 1065 0.69 -15.91 27.73
C GLU A 1065 1.78 -16.73 27.03
N ASP A 1066 1.78 -16.81 25.70
CA ASP A 1066 2.78 -17.56 24.94
C ASP A 1066 4.17 -16.91 24.98
N LEU A 1067 4.22 -15.60 25.17
CA LEU A 1067 5.47 -14.85 25.30
C LEU A 1067 6.10 -15.02 26.70
N ASN A 1068 5.31 -15.42 27.70
CA ASN A 1068 5.80 -15.62 29.06
C ASN A 1068 6.70 -16.87 29.14
N GLY A 1069 8.01 -16.65 29.22
CA GLY A 1069 9.01 -17.72 29.27
C GLY A 1069 9.50 -18.20 27.90
N ALA A 1070 9.04 -17.56 26.82
CA ALA A 1070 9.57 -17.80 25.49
C ALA A 1070 11.01 -17.30 25.38
N SER A 1071 11.84 -18.03 24.64
CA SER A 1071 13.22 -17.66 24.36
C SER A 1071 13.44 -17.54 22.86
N GLU A 1072 14.17 -16.51 22.43
CA GLU A 1072 14.58 -16.34 21.05
C GLU A 1072 15.43 -17.53 20.58
N VAL A 1073 15.22 -17.92 19.33
CA VAL A 1073 16.00 -18.93 18.63
C VAL A 1073 16.95 -18.19 17.71
N ASN A 1074 18.26 -18.42 17.87
CA ASN A 1074 19.25 -17.89 16.93
C ASN A 1074 18.97 -18.49 15.54
N GLN A 1075 18.61 -17.62 14.59
CA GLN A 1075 18.34 -17.97 13.19
C GLN A 1075 19.62 -18.08 12.38
#